data_AF-D5RJ60-F1
#
_entry.id   AF-D5RJ60-F1
#
_cell.length_a   1.000
_cell.length_b   1.000
_cell.length_c   1.000
_cell.angle_alpha   90.00
_cell.angle_beta   90.00
_cell.angle_gamma   90.00
#
_symmetry.space_group_name_H-M   'P 1'
#
loop_
_entity.id
_entity.type
_entity.pdbx_description
1 polymer ?
#
loop_
_entity_poly.entity_id
_entity_poly.type
_entity_poly.pdbx_seq_one_letter_code
_entity_poly.pdbx_strand_id
1 'polypeptide(L)'
;MSIPLINFDDNTTNGQRVDGVVSLVGFAQLPGSQGSVRIYANGQLLGTAAYPTQRPDVPNSGFIFDFNSDLLPEGPVTLRAQSYNAAGQLVGTAERLLVIDRMEQLGHFETPDLLAAGTVSLAGWALAEDGFRSLEVLLDGHYLGNAAWRVAARPDVAAAFPEYQESRAGFSATVSLAGQAQGYHRLTLVGVQADGTRQEITERDVFIDAGLHARGYIETPGATAASARGGGIEVTGWVVADAAPVRVEVFLDDRLAAASTSFTARPDVASAVGGYAFQRGWSAEIPDALLGVGTHDIRVVVTLANGAKVSLDQGGGGLHEVDVLAVGQQIGAHLNPQNDYAAVINAFEAQTGTDLDIVMYYVSWNAQGFTGYPNLALQARNEGTVPLITWESYGLTLAQIANGSQDSYIRGWANQIRAYGDTVLLRVDHEFNGDYYPWSGAQNGNDPAAYVAAWRHIVDVFAAEGAVNARFVWAPNYKGTPTTPEPSRHMVNYYPGDAYVDFIGVSGYNWGNDPQNGTGWTSAETIYNTFLQQVAALAPDKPVLVSEIGTAPSYGGNSAPQWIRDAFGTLDGFEQVKGVVWFNDRAYHQASGMDFRVAASPNEWGPVPLSRTEAFGQAAADWVNQPGLHVFTRALQGLEVDSRGSLVTLRGPGFEEVVSGARLRLVFADGVLRDQDGDALMDGIHYAATYRDIYAAGVDPAAHYRSFGWQEGKDPSAYFSTLGYRSANADVRQAGVNPLEHFRQNGSAEGRDPSAEFDLRMYKVYNPDVAAAGLEPLTHYLAFGAAEGRRIHAAVGDDIRGGLDLQYYLLSQPDVGFAGVDPAAHFRASGWREGRDPNAYFDTAGYLATYADVRAAGVDPLAHYMASGWREGRDPSTRFDTTAYLAANPDVAAAGVNPLQHFLTAGLFEGRSAQADGAWG
;
A
#
# COMPACT_ATOMS: atom_id res chain seq x y z
N MET A 1 11.14 -33.43 -56.48
CA MET A 1 10.23 -33.51 -55.33
C MET A 1 9.29 -34.69 -55.55
N SER A 2 8.92 -35.43 -54.52
CA SER A 2 7.81 -36.39 -54.58
C SER A 2 6.49 -35.61 -54.55
N ILE A 3 5.56 -35.92 -55.44
CA ILE A 3 4.19 -35.40 -55.37
C ILE A 3 3.52 -36.03 -54.13
N PRO A 4 2.83 -35.27 -53.27
CA PRO A 4 2.17 -35.83 -52.10
C PRO A 4 1.01 -36.75 -52.51
N LEU A 5 0.87 -37.88 -51.82
CA LEU A 5 -0.16 -38.89 -52.11
C LEU A 5 -1.57 -38.47 -51.67
N ILE A 6 -1.68 -37.44 -50.83
CA ILE A 6 -2.90 -36.74 -50.46
C ILE A 6 -2.55 -35.29 -50.11
N ASN A 7 -3.42 -34.34 -50.44
CA ASN A 7 -3.38 -32.98 -49.88
C ASN A 7 -4.78 -32.34 -49.86
N PHE A 8 -4.95 -31.31 -49.02
CA PHE A 8 -6.08 -30.38 -49.14
C PHE A 8 -5.83 -29.37 -50.25
N ASP A 9 -6.90 -28.86 -50.87
CA ASP A 9 -6.85 -27.70 -51.77
C ASP A 9 -6.94 -26.38 -50.98
N ASP A 10 -6.61 -25.28 -51.63
CA ASP A 10 -6.59 -23.94 -51.03
C ASP A 10 -7.98 -23.30 -50.85
N ASN A 11 -9.05 -24.11 -50.93
CA ASN A 11 -10.42 -23.68 -50.59
C ASN A 11 -10.60 -23.46 -49.08
N THR A 12 -9.69 -24.04 -48.28
CA THR A 12 -9.44 -23.67 -46.88
C THR A 12 -7.94 -23.42 -46.72
N THR A 13 -7.57 -22.42 -45.94
CA THR A 13 -6.16 -22.02 -45.71
C THR A 13 -5.73 -22.30 -44.27
N ASN A 14 -4.42 -22.42 -44.03
CA ASN A 14 -3.92 -22.88 -42.73
C ASN A 14 -3.96 -21.76 -41.68
N GLY A 15 -4.70 -21.96 -40.59
CA GLY A 15 -5.00 -20.94 -39.60
C GLY A 15 -6.24 -20.09 -39.93
N GLN A 16 -7.02 -20.47 -40.94
CA GLN A 16 -8.26 -19.78 -41.29
C GLN A 16 -9.30 -19.90 -40.16
N ARG A 17 -9.87 -18.76 -39.76
CA ARG A 17 -11.07 -18.68 -38.92
C ARG A 17 -12.28 -19.14 -39.74
N VAL A 18 -13.07 -20.06 -39.19
CA VAL A 18 -14.25 -20.65 -39.84
C VAL A 18 -15.38 -20.84 -38.83
N ASP A 19 -16.62 -20.72 -39.33
CA ASP A 19 -17.81 -21.14 -38.60
C ASP A 19 -18.88 -21.72 -39.55
N GLY A 20 -19.92 -22.33 -39.00
CA GLY A 20 -20.96 -23.08 -39.68
C GLY A 20 -20.45 -24.29 -40.49
N VAL A 21 -21.08 -24.52 -41.65
CA VAL A 21 -20.79 -25.70 -42.49
C VAL A 21 -19.56 -25.45 -43.38
N VAL A 22 -18.48 -26.17 -43.07
CA VAL A 22 -17.19 -26.06 -43.75
C VAL A 22 -16.99 -27.24 -44.73
N SER A 23 -16.89 -26.93 -46.02
CA SER A 23 -16.51 -27.89 -47.07
C SER A 23 -14.99 -28.05 -47.17
N LEU A 24 -14.47 -29.24 -46.87
CA LEU A 24 -13.07 -29.60 -47.14
C LEU A 24 -12.95 -30.21 -48.52
N VAL A 25 -12.12 -29.63 -49.39
CA VAL A 25 -11.80 -30.18 -50.72
C VAL A 25 -10.31 -30.53 -50.78
N GLY A 26 -9.97 -31.54 -51.58
CA GLY A 26 -8.58 -31.94 -51.81
C GLY A 26 -8.45 -33.04 -52.85
N PHE A 27 -7.29 -33.71 -52.86
CA PHE A 27 -7.06 -34.90 -53.69
C PHE A 27 -6.30 -36.00 -52.94
N ALA A 28 -6.50 -37.25 -53.34
CA ALA A 28 -5.68 -38.40 -52.97
C ALA A 28 -5.38 -39.26 -54.21
N GLN A 29 -4.09 -39.60 -54.43
CA GLN A 29 -3.65 -40.39 -55.58
C GLN A 29 -3.55 -41.88 -55.22
N LEU A 30 -4.67 -42.60 -55.32
CA LEU A 30 -4.74 -44.03 -55.02
C LEU A 30 -4.65 -44.91 -56.29
N PRO A 31 -3.83 -45.98 -56.30
CA PRO A 31 -3.77 -46.92 -57.42
C PRO A 31 -5.14 -47.52 -57.76
N GLY A 32 -5.61 -47.27 -58.97
CA GLY A 32 -6.90 -47.80 -59.47
C GLY A 32 -8.16 -47.13 -58.88
N SER A 33 -8.03 -46.00 -58.19
CA SER A 33 -9.17 -45.25 -57.60
C SER A 33 -10.06 -46.03 -56.62
N GLN A 34 -9.57 -47.16 -56.06
CA GLN A 34 -10.25 -47.93 -55.04
C GLN A 34 -9.59 -47.78 -53.66
N GLY A 35 -10.37 -47.31 -52.69
CA GLY A 35 -9.91 -46.95 -51.35
C GLY A 35 -10.90 -46.01 -50.67
N SER A 36 -10.44 -45.27 -49.66
CA SER A 36 -11.23 -44.23 -48.98
C SER A 36 -10.36 -43.11 -48.42
N VAL A 37 -10.95 -41.94 -48.20
CA VAL A 37 -10.32 -40.83 -47.46
C VAL A 37 -11.14 -40.59 -46.19
N ARG A 38 -10.49 -40.53 -45.04
CA ARG A 38 -11.11 -40.23 -43.74
C ARG A 38 -10.63 -38.89 -43.22
N ILE A 39 -11.53 -38.13 -42.62
CA ILE A 39 -11.24 -36.83 -42.00
C ILE A 39 -11.32 -36.98 -40.48
N TYR A 40 -10.29 -36.48 -39.81
CA TYR A 40 -10.18 -36.43 -38.36
C TYR A 40 -10.02 -34.97 -37.89
N ALA A 41 -10.55 -34.63 -36.73
CA ALA A 41 -10.31 -33.36 -36.03
C ALA A 41 -9.69 -33.66 -34.66
N ASN A 42 -8.55 -33.05 -34.35
CA ASN A 42 -7.82 -33.26 -33.08
C ASN A 42 -7.64 -34.76 -32.71
N GLY A 43 -7.51 -35.63 -33.72
CA GLY A 43 -7.37 -37.08 -33.59
C GLY A 43 -8.66 -37.89 -33.55
N GLN A 44 -9.84 -37.28 -33.37
CA GLN A 44 -11.14 -37.96 -33.44
C GLN A 44 -11.63 -38.07 -34.89
N LEU A 45 -12.27 -39.17 -35.26
CA LEU A 45 -12.79 -39.41 -36.62
C LEU A 45 -14.11 -38.64 -36.82
N LEU A 46 -14.12 -37.65 -37.73
CA LEU A 46 -15.36 -36.99 -38.14
C LEU A 46 -16.14 -37.82 -39.16
N GLY A 47 -15.45 -38.48 -40.10
CA GLY A 47 -16.13 -39.30 -41.10
C GLY A 47 -15.24 -39.77 -42.25
N THR A 48 -15.91 -40.30 -43.28
CA THR A 48 -15.29 -40.69 -44.55
C THR A 48 -15.75 -39.72 -45.63
N ALA A 49 -14.81 -39.10 -46.33
CA ALA A 49 -15.07 -38.14 -47.40
C ALA A 49 -15.72 -38.81 -48.62
N ALA A 50 -16.49 -38.05 -49.37
CA ALA A 50 -16.92 -38.44 -50.70
C ALA A 50 -15.66 -38.53 -51.59
N TYR A 51 -15.29 -39.75 -51.98
CA TYR A 51 -14.10 -40.04 -52.78
C TYR A 51 -14.36 -41.29 -53.66
N PRO A 52 -13.90 -41.32 -54.92
CA PRO A 52 -13.28 -40.22 -55.67
C PRO A 52 -14.31 -39.26 -56.27
N THR A 53 -14.09 -37.96 -56.17
CA THR A 53 -14.79 -36.93 -56.95
C THR A 53 -14.01 -36.58 -58.21
N GLN A 54 -14.68 -35.93 -59.18
CA GLN A 54 -14.03 -35.47 -60.41
C GLN A 54 -13.25 -34.18 -60.16
N ARG A 55 -12.05 -34.09 -60.74
CA ARG A 55 -11.26 -32.87 -60.83
C ARG A 55 -10.78 -32.63 -62.28
N PRO A 56 -10.50 -31.38 -62.69
CA PRO A 56 -10.05 -31.08 -64.06
C PRO A 56 -8.59 -31.49 -64.36
N ASP A 57 -7.75 -31.55 -63.33
CA ASP A 57 -6.30 -31.81 -63.41
C ASP A 57 -5.96 -33.30 -63.32
N VAL A 58 -6.61 -34.01 -62.39
CA VAL A 58 -6.48 -35.46 -62.20
C VAL A 58 -7.88 -36.09 -62.02
N PRO A 59 -8.46 -36.70 -63.07
CA PRO A 59 -9.76 -37.34 -62.98
C PRO A 59 -9.79 -38.49 -61.95
N ASN A 60 -10.90 -38.62 -61.23
CA ASN A 60 -11.11 -39.61 -60.17
C ASN A 60 -10.09 -39.59 -59.01
N SER A 61 -9.53 -38.44 -58.63
CA SER A 61 -8.68 -38.30 -57.44
C SER A 61 -9.15 -37.29 -56.39
N GLY A 62 -10.25 -36.56 -56.62
CA GLY A 62 -10.73 -35.55 -55.66
C GLY A 62 -11.37 -36.17 -54.43
N PHE A 63 -11.39 -35.45 -53.31
CA PHE A 63 -12.29 -35.72 -52.20
C PHE A 63 -13.06 -34.45 -51.78
N ILE A 64 -14.27 -34.63 -51.24
CA ILE A 64 -15.05 -33.58 -50.59
C ILE A 64 -15.59 -34.12 -49.26
N PHE A 65 -15.51 -33.34 -48.19
CA PHE A 65 -16.13 -33.64 -46.90
C PHE A 65 -16.66 -32.37 -46.24
N ASP A 66 -17.97 -32.28 -46.10
CA ASP A 66 -18.64 -31.19 -45.39
C ASP A 66 -18.81 -31.59 -43.91
N PHE A 67 -18.48 -30.69 -43.00
CA PHE A 67 -18.74 -30.83 -41.56
C PHE A 67 -19.26 -29.52 -40.98
N ASN A 68 -19.90 -29.56 -39.81
CA ASN A 68 -20.33 -28.38 -39.09
C ASN A 68 -19.34 -28.04 -37.97
N SER A 69 -18.89 -26.80 -37.87
CA SER A 69 -17.94 -26.34 -36.83
C SER A 69 -18.50 -26.48 -35.42
N ASP A 70 -19.82 -26.32 -35.22
CA ASP A 70 -20.52 -26.44 -33.93
C ASP A 70 -20.21 -27.73 -33.15
N LEU A 71 -19.83 -28.78 -33.87
CA LEU A 71 -19.51 -30.10 -33.32
C LEU A 71 -18.06 -30.22 -32.82
N LEU A 72 -17.30 -29.12 -32.83
CA LEU A 72 -15.89 -29.04 -32.47
C LEU A 72 -15.69 -28.03 -31.32
N PRO A 73 -14.63 -28.18 -30.51
CA PRO A 73 -14.25 -27.16 -29.54
C PRO A 73 -13.75 -25.90 -30.25
N GLU A 74 -13.96 -24.76 -29.59
CA GLU A 74 -13.52 -23.45 -30.05
C GLU A 74 -11.99 -23.30 -30.02
N GLY A 75 -11.45 -22.38 -30.82
CA GLY A 75 -10.02 -22.18 -30.99
C GLY A 75 -9.38 -23.14 -32.02
N PRO A 76 -8.08 -23.44 -31.90
CA PRO A 76 -7.33 -24.15 -32.93
C PRO A 76 -7.71 -25.63 -33.06
N VAL A 77 -8.19 -26.03 -34.23
CA VAL A 77 -8.49 -27.44 -34.58
C VAL A 77 -7.57 -27.90 -35.72
N THR A 78 -6.79 -28.94 -35.44
CA THR A 78 -6.00 -29.63 -36.47
C THR A 78 -6.86 -30.67 -37.16
N LEU A 79 -7.24 -30.40 -38.40
CA LEU A 79 -7.85 -31.37 -39.30
C LEU A 79 -6.78 -32.23 -39.96
N ARG A 80 -7.03 -33.53 -40.03
CA ARG A 80 -6.13 -34.53 -40.65
C ARG A 80 -6.93 -35.39 -41.62
N ALA A 81 -6.58 -35.30 -42.91
CA ALA A 81 -7.09 -36.21 -43.94
C ALA A 81 -6.15 -37.42 -44.08
N GLN A 82 -6.71 -38.63 -44.10
CA GLN A 82 -5.97 -39.88 -44.22
C GLN A 82 -6.52 -40.74 -45.37
N SER A 83 -5.67 -41.11 -46.33
CA SER A 83 -6.05 -41.97 -47.45
C SER A 83 -5.66 -43.43 -47.22
N TYR A 84 -6.60 -44.32 -47.51
CA TYR A 84 -6.45 -45.77 -47.36
C TYR A 84 -6.66 -46.48 -48.69
N ASN A 85 -5.82 -47.48 -48.98
CA ASN A 85 -5.96 -48.31 -50.18
C ASN A 85 -7.13 -49.32 -50.05
N ALA A 86 -7.44 -50.05 -51.13
CA ALA A 86 -8.48 -51.09 -51.15
C ALA A 86 -8.26 -52.26 -50.15
N ALA A 87 -7.06 -52.41 -49.59
CA ALA A 87 -6.76 -53.38 -48.52
C ALA A 87 -6.89 -52.78 -47.10
N GLY A 88 -7.39 -51.54 -46.97
CA GLY A 88 -7.57 -50.84 -45.69
C GLY A 88 -6.28 -50.31 -45.07
N GLN A 89 -5.16 -50.30 -45.81
CA GLN A 89 -3.87 -49.82 -45.31
C GLN A 89 -3.74 -48.31 -45.55
N LEU A 90 -3.26 -47.58 -44.53
CA LEU A 90 -2.94 -46.15 -44.64
C LEU A 90 -1.81 -45.95 -45.66
N VAL A 91 -1.99 -45.05 -46.61
CA VAL A 91 -1.01 -44.76 -47.68
C VAL A 91 -0.68 -43.27 -47.84
N GLY A 92 -1.43 -42.38 -47.19
CA GLY A 92 -1.13 -40.95 -47.16
C GLY A 92 -1.79 -40.24 -45.97
N THR A 93 -1.23 -39.11 -45.56
CA THR A 93 -1.81 -38.20 -44.58
C THR A 93 -1.48 -36.76 -44.94
N ALA A 94 -2.45 -35.86 -44.79
CA ALA A 94 -2.29 -34.41 -44.93
C ALA A 94 -3.00 -33.71 -43.76
N GLU A 95 -2.54 -32.50 -43.41
CA GLU A 95 -3.06 -31.74 -42.27
C GLU A 95 -3.38 -30.29 -42.65
N ARG A 96 -4.37 -29.72 -41.96
CA ARG A 96 -4.82 -28.33 -42.11
C ARG A 96 -5.25 -27.83 -40.73
N LEU A 97 -4.59 -26.81 -40.22
CA LEU A 97 -5.09 -26.08 -39.04
C LEU A 97 -6.23 -25.17 -39.49
N LEU A 98 -7.36 -25.21 -38.78
CA LEU A 98 -8.38 -24.16 -38.79
C LEU A 98 -8.50 -23.58 -37.37
N VAL A 99 -9.15 -22.42 -37.26
CA VAL A 99 -9.57 -21.85 -35.97
C VAL A 99 -11.10 -21.82 -35.99
N ILE A 100 -11.73 -22.49 -35.03
CA ILE A 100 -13.17 -22.36 -34.79
C ILE A 100 -13.36 -21.11 -33.93
N ASP A 101 -14.19 -20.19 -34.41
CA ASP A 101 -14.20 -18.80 -33.93
C ASP A 101 -15.64 -18.30 -34.04
N ARG A 102 -16.34 -18.17 -32.91
CA ARG A 102 -17.78 -17.88 -32.85
C ARG A 102 -18.00 -16.53 -32.17
N MET A 103 -18.91 -15.70 -32.68
CA MET A 103 -19.16 -14.42 -32.01
C MET A 103 -19.92 -14.61 -30.69
N GLU A 104 -19.40 -13.97 -29.64
CA GLU A 104 -19.95 -14.07 -28.28
C GLU A 104 -21.37 -13.51 -28.19
N GLN A 105 -22.20 -14.06 -27.30
CA GLN A 105 -23.55 -13.54 -27.03
C GLN A 105 -23.45 -12.33 -26.08
N LEU A 106 -23.50 -11.12 -26.64
CA LEU A 106 -23.35 -9.85 -25.91
C LEU A 106 -24.71 -9.24 -25.53
N GLY A 107 -24.75 -8.43 -24.48
CA GLY A 107 -25.97 -7.72 -24.07
C GLY A 107 -25.84 -6.90 -22.80
N HIS A 108 -26.88 -6.13 -22.48
CA HIS A 108 -26.92 -5.27 -21.30
C HIS A 108 -28.37 -5.02 -20.84
N PHE A 109 -28.60 -5.02 -19.52
CA PHE A 109 -29.85 -4.54 -18.92
C PHE A 109 -29.84 -3.01 -18.76
N GLU A 110 -30.86 -2.34 -19.30
CA GLU A 110 -31.09 -0.88 -19.15
C GLU A 110 -32.24 -0.58 -18.18
N THR A 111 -32.47 -1.51 -17.26
CA THR A 111 -33.54 -1.43 -16.27
C THR A 111 -33.03 -0.65 -15.04
N PRO A 112 -33.85 0.23 -14.43
CA PRO A 112 -33.46 0.92 -13.20
C PRO A 112 -33.14 -0.04 -12.06
N ASP A 113 -32.16 0.32 -11.24
CA ASP A 113 -31.65 -0.51 -10.14
C ASP A 113 -32.62 -0.62 -8.96
N LEU A 114 -33.61 0.28 -8.87
CA LEU A 114 -34.69 0.24 -7.88
C LEU A 114 -35.96 -0.33 -8.51
N LEU A 115 -36.38 -1.51 -8.05
CA LEU A 115 -37.58 -2.21 -8.52
C LEU A 115 -38.63 -2.32 -7.41
N ALA A 116 -39.87 -1.94 -7.71
CA ALA A 116 -40.98 -2.08 -6.77
C ALA A 116 -41.42 -3.54 -6.65
N ALA A 117 -41.68 -4.02 -5.43
CA ALA A 117 -42.24 -5.35 -5.17
C ALA A 117 -43.61 -5.51 -5.85
N GLY A 118 -43.65 -6.29 -6.94
CA GLY A 118 -44.84 -6.42 -7.78
C GLY A 118 -44.49 -6.82 -9.21
N THR A 119 -45.33 -6.42 -10.17
CA THR A 119 -45.03 -6.61 -11.60
C THR A 119 -44.17 -5.46 -12.12
N VAL A 120 -43.00 -5.79 -12.68
CA VAL A 120 -42.06 -4.82 -13.26
C VAL A 120 -41.77 -5.12 -14.72
N SER A 121 -41.40 -4.09 -15.48
CA SER A 121 -40.93 -4.22 -16.86
C SER A 121 -39.42 -4.05 -16.91
N LEU A 122 -38.75 -4.99 -17.55
CA LEU A 122 -37.30 -4.97 -17.80
C LEU A 122 -37.04 -4.66 -19.27
N ALA A 123 -35.96 -3.96 -19.57
CA ALA A 123 -35.52 -3.64 -20.93
C ALA A 123 -33.99 -3.66 -21.04
N GLY A 124 -33.51 -3.69 -22.28
CA GLY A 124 -32.09 -3.69 -22.60
C GLY A 124 -31.84 -4.04 -24.07
N TRP A 125 -30.64 -4.51 -24.38
CA TRP A 125 -30.27 -5.04 -25.70
C TRP A 125 -29.47 -6.35 -25.60
N ALA A 126 -29.52 -7.15 -26.65
CA ALA A 126 -28.76 -8.39 -26.78
C ALA A 126 -28.42 -8.70 -28.26
N LEU A 127 -27.27 -9.31 -28.49
CA LEU A 127 -26.67 -9.64 -29.77
C LEU A 127 -26.20 -11.11 -29.78
N ALA A 128 -26.41 -11.79 -30.90
CA ALA A 128 -25.86 -13.10 -31.20
C ALA A 128 -25.88 -13.32 -32.71
N GLU A 129 -24.93 -14.08 -33.24
CA GLU A 129 -24.68 -14.29 -34.68
C GLU A 129 -25.91 -14.87 -35.42
N ASP A 130 -26.35 -16.07 -35.04
CA ASP A 130 -27.63 -16.65 -35.50
C ASP A 130 -28.87 -16.12 -34.74
N GLY A 131 -28.65 -15.32 -33.70
CA GLY A 131 -29.69 -14.84 -32.80
C GLY A 131 -30.21 -15.89 -31.80
N PHE A 132 -31.17 -15.47 -30.97
CA PHE A 132 -31.68 -16.28 -29.86
C PHE A 132 -32.97 -17.04 -30.21
N ARG A 133 -33.03 -18.32 -29.83
CA ARG A 133 -34.25 -19.12 -29.73
C ARG A 133 -35.12 -18.64 -28.56
N SER A 134 -34.50 -18.21 -27.47
CA SER A 134 -35.13 -17.49 -26.36
C SER A 134 -34.10 -16.69 -25.57
N LEU A 135 -34.51 -15.55 -25.03
CA LEU A 135 -33.81 -14.84 -23.96
C LEU A 135 -34.53 -15.15 -22.65
N GLU A 136 -33.88 -15.87 -21.75
CA GLU A 136 -34.40 -16.19 -20.41
C GLU A 136 -33.97 -15.10 -19.42
N VAL A 137 -34.87 -14.67 -18.55
CA VAL A 137 -34.57 -13.77 -17.41
C VAL A 137 -34.64 -14.57 -16.12
N LEU A 138 -33.58 -14.53 -15.34
CA LEU A 138 -33.45 -15.17 -14.03
C LEU A 138 -33.28 -14.10 -12.95
N LEU A 139 -33.65 -14.44 -11.71
CA LEU A 139 -33.39 -13.67 -10.49
C LEU A 139 -32.76 -14.61 -9.45
N ASP A 140 -31.56 -14.31 -8.96
CA ASP A 140 -30.77 -15.20 -8.08
C ASP A 140 -30.67 -16.64 -8.66
N GLY A 141 -30.46 -16.76 -9.97
CA GLY A 141 -30.47 -18.04 -10.69
C GLY A 141 -31.85 -18.69 -10.91
N HIS A 142 -32.94 -18.12 -10.40
CA HIS A 142 -34.30 -18.63 -10.56
C HIS A 142 -35.00 -18.00 -11.77
N TYR A 143 -35.40 -18.81 -12.74
CA TYR A 143 -36.11 -18.35 -13.95
C TYR A 143 -37.43 -17.62 -13.63
N LEU A 144 -37.54 -16.36 -14.06
CA LEU A 144 -38.74 -15.52 -13.93
C LEU A 144 -39.62 -15.52 -15.19
N GLY A 145 -39.02 -15.68 -16.37
CA GLY A 145 -39.74 -15.59 -17.66
C GLY A 145 -38.82 -15.36 -18.85
N ASN A 146 -39.40 -15.27 -20.05
CA ASN A 146 -38.66 -14.95 -21.27
C ASN A 146 -38.81 -13.47 -21.65
N ALA A 147 -37.72 -12.84 -22.09
CA ALA A 147 -37.74 -11.55 -22.76
C ALA A 147 -38.12 -11.68 -24.24
N ALA A 148 -38.91 -10.73 -24.75
CA ALA A 148 -39.16 -10.58 -26.17
C ALA A 148 -38.01 -9.80 -26.81
N TRP A 149 -37.23 -10.46 -27.66
CA TRP A 149 -36.14 -9.84 -28.44
C TRP A 149 -36.67 -9.20 -29.74
N ARG A 150 -35.83 -8.37 -30.38
CA ARG A 150 -36.16 -7.63 -31.63
C ARG A 150 -37.34 -6.68 -31.53
N VAL A 151 -37.75 -6.30 -30.32
CA VAL A 151 -38.91 -5.40 -30.08
C VAL A 151 -38.58 -3.94 -30.43
N ALA A 152 -37.36 -3.50 -30.19
CA ALA A 152 -36.91 -2.12 -30.41
C ALA A 152 -35.70 -2.04 -31.35
N ALA A 153 -35.64 -0.97 -32.15
CA ALA A 153 -34.47 -0.65 -32.97
C ALA A 153 -33.38 0.01 -32.13
N ARG A 154 -32.10 -0.33 -32.38
CA ARG A 154 -30.94 0.16 -31.62
C ARG A 154 -29.82 0.61 -32.56
N PRO A 155 -29.91 1.82 -33.15
CA PRO A 155 -28.91 2.35 -34.09
C PRO A 155 -27.56 2.61 -33.43
N ASP A 156 -27.56 2.82 -32.12
CA ASP A 156 -26.40 2.95 -31.24
C ASP A 156 -25.64 1.63 -31.10
N VAL A 157 -26.35 0.56 -30.69
CA VAL A 157 -25.78 -0.79 -30.57
C VAL A 157 -25.29 -1.30 -31.94
N ALA A 158 -26.06 -1.08 -33.00
CA ALA A 158 -25.69 -1.46 -34.37
C ALA A 158 -24.54 -0.62 -34.97
N ALA A 159 -24.18 0.51 -34.36
CA ALA A 159 -23.00 1.30 -34.73
C ALA A 159 -21.76 0.94 -33.90
N ALA A 160 -21.95 0.47 -32.66
CA ALA A 160 -20.88 -0.05 -31.80
C ALA A 160 -20.44 -1.47 -32.21
N PHE A 161 -21.39 -2.32 -32.62
CA PHE A 161 -21.19 -3.74 -32.94
C PHE A 161 -21.66 -4.07 -34.39
N PRO A 162 -21.05 -3.45 -35.43
CA PRO A 162 -21.51 -3.57 -36.82
C PRO A 162 -21.39 -5.00 -37.39
N GLU A 163 -20.48 -5.82 -36.88
CA GLU A 163 -20.24 -7.21 -37.31
C GLU A 163 -21.45 -8.13 -37.11
N TYR A 164 -22.23 -7.94 -36.03
CA TYR A 164 -23.49 -8.67 -35.80
C TYR A 164 -24.63 -8.24 -36.74
N GLN A 165 -24.47 -7.12 -37.47
CA GLN A 165 -25.43 -6.57 -38.44
C GLN A 165 -26.85 -6.29 -37.88
N GLU A 166 -27.01 -6.25 -36.55
CA GLU A 166 -28.31 -6.33 -35.89
C GLU A 166 -28.92 -4.96 -35.51
N SER A 167 -29.71 -4.40 -36.44
CA SER A 167 -30.40 -3.11 -36.24
C SER A 167 -31.50 -3.08 -35.17
N ARG A 168 -31.93 -4.24 -34.64
CA ARG A 168 -33.00 -4.39 -33.64
C ARG A 168 -32.56 -5.23 -32.43
N ALA A 169 -31.38 -4.96 -31.88
CA ALA A 169 -30.86 -5.67 -30.70
C ALA A 169 -31.75 -5.56 -29.43
N GLY A 170 -32.70 -4.62 -29.37
CA GLY A 170 -33.47 -4.31 -28.15
C GLY A 170 -34.43 -5.43 -27.71
N PHE A 171 -34.43 -5.75 -26.40
CA PHE A 171 -35.35 -6.67 -25.75
C PHE A 171 -36.25 -5.98 -24.71
N SER A 172 -37.38 -6.63 -24.37
CA SER A 172 -38.21 -6.26 -23.21
C SER A 172 -38.83 -7.48 -22.55
N ALA A 173 -38.94 -7.48 -21.22
CA ALA A 173 -39.66 -8.48 -20.44
C ALA A 173 -40.65 -7.82 -19.47
N THR A 174 -41.63 -8.58 -19.00
CA THR A 174 -42.47 -8.20 -17.85
C THR A 174 -42.49 -9.37 -16.89
N VAL A 175 -42.01 -9.15 -15.66
CA VAL A 175 -41.80 -10.21 -14.66
C VAL A 175 -42.50 -9.86 -13.34
N SER A 176 -42.76 -10.87 -12.52
CA SER A 176 -43.37 -10.71 -11.19
C SER A 176 -42.34 -10.92 -10.09
N LEU A 177 -42.03 -9.84 -9.37
CA LEU A 177 -41.24 -9.82 -8.14
C LEU A 177 -42.12 -9.89 -6.87
N ALA A 178 -43.43 -10.09 -7.03
CA ALA A 178 -44.36 -10.21 -5.91
C ALA A 178 -44.02 -11.43 -5.03
N GLY A 179 -43.65 -11.18 -3.78
CA GLY A 179 -43.27 -12.20 -2.80
C GLY A 179 -41.77 -12.53 -2.76
N GLN A 180 -40.92 -11.84 -3.54
CA GLN A 180 -39.48 -11.83 -3.31
C GLN A 180 -39.13 -11.09 -2.01
N ALA A 181 -37.89 -11.24 -1.54
CA ALA A 181 -37.41 -10.51 -0.37
C ALA A 181 -37.25 -9.01 -0.65
N GLN A 182 -37.08 -8.22 0.41
CA GLN A 182 -36.58 -6.85 0.30
C GLN A 182 -35.05 -6.91 0.42
N GLY A 183 -34.33 -6.33 -0.53
CA GLY A 183 -32.87 -6.37 -0.58
C GLY A 183 -32.33 -6.33 -2.00
N TYR A 184 -31.02 -6.52 -2.14
CA TYR A 184 -30.36 -6.77 -3.42
C TYR A 184 -30.63 -8.20 -3.90
N HIS A 185 -30.90 -8.32 -5.19
CA HIS A 185 -31.12 -9.55 -5.93
C HIS A 185 -30.44 -9.44 -7.30
N ARG A 186 -29.98 -10.55 -7.86
CA ARG A 186 -29.26 -10.55 -9.14
C ARG A 186 -30.16 -10.88 -10.31
N LEU A 187 -30.39 -9.95 -11.22
CA LEU A 187 -30.95 -10.26 -12.54
C LEU A 187 -29.87 -10.84 -13.45
N THR A 188 -30.20 -11.92 -14.15
CA THR A 188 -29.34 -12.53 -15.16
C THR A 188 -30.12 -12.72 -16.46
N LEU A 189 -29.52 -12.33 -17.59
CA LEU A 189 -30.03 -12.60 -18.93
C LEU A 189 -29.27 -13.80 -19.52
N VAL A 190 -30.00 -14.87 -19.88
CA VAL A 190 -29.42 -16.07 -20.50
C VAL A 190 -29.91 -16.20 -21.94
N GLY A 191 -28.97 -16.24 -22.88
CA GLY A 191 -29.20 -16.52 -24.28
C GLY A 191 -29.32 -18.01 -24.52
N VAL A 192 -30.36 -18.44 -25.23
CA VAL A 192 -30.53 -19.82 -25.68
C VAL A 192 -30.45 -19.85 -27.21
N GLN A 193 -29.50 -20.60 -27.75
CA GLN A 193 -29.32 -20.80 -29.19
C GLN A 193 -30.28 -21.86 -29.75
N ALA A 194 -30.31 -22.04 -31.08
CA ALA A 194 -31.26 -22.92 -31.76
C ALA A 194 -31.15 -24.39 -31.33
N ASP A 195 -29.91 -24.89 -31.18
CA ASP A 195 -29.53 -26.21 -30.70
C ASP A 195 -30.00 -26.48 -29.25
N GLY A 196 -30.09 -25.44 -28.43
CA GLY A 196 -30.40 -25.48 -27.00
C GLY A 196 -29.21 -25.13 -26.08
N THR A 197 -28.06 -24.74 -26.62
CA THR A 197 -26.94 -24.21 -25.82
C THR A 197 -27.37 -22.94 -25.09
N ARG A 198 -27.02 -22.84 -23.80
CA ARG A 198 -27.36 -21.71 -22.91
C ARG A 198 -26.08 -20.97 -22.53
N GLN A 199 -26.02 -19.68 -22.79
CA GLN A 199 -24.93 -18.79 -22.38
C GLN A 199 -25.48 -17.66 -21.52
N GLU A 200 -24.77 -17.31 -20.46
CA GLU A 200 -25.04 -16.09 -19.70
C GLU A 200 -24.53 -14.88 -20.48
N ILE A 201 -25.41 -13.92 -20.76
CA ILE A 201 -25.12 -12.74 -21.58
C ILE A 201 -24.68 -11.56 -20.71
N THR A 202 -25.39 -11.34 -19.59
CA THR A 202 -25.18 -10.21 -18.69
C THR A 202 -25.89 -10.46 -17.36
N GLU A 203 -25.23 -10.08 -16.26
CA GLU A 203 -25.83 -9.93 -14.94
C GLU A 203 -25.97 -8.44 -14.56
N ARG A 204 -26.95 -8.11 -13.71
CA ARG A 204 -27.13 -6.80 -13.08
C ARG A 204 -27.79 -6.98 -11.71
N ASP A 205 -27.16 -6.51 -10.65
CA ASP A 205 -27.79 -6.48 -9.32
C ASP A 205 -28.83 -5.35 -9.23
N VAL A 206 -29.96 -5.63 -8.59
CA VAL A 206 -31.09 -4.71 -8.43
C VAL A 206 -31.67 -4.82 -7.02
N PHE A 207 -32.17 -3.70 -6.48
CA PHE A 207 -32.81 -3.63 -5.18
C PHE A 207 -34.33 -3.71 -5.30
N ILE A 208 -34.94 -4.67 -4.59
CA ILE A 208 -36.41 -4.80 -4.51
C ILE A 208 -36.92 -4.05 -3.28
N ASP A 209 -37.71 -3.00 -3.49
CA ASP A 209 -38.33 -2.20 -2.41
C ASP A 209 -39.81 -2.58 -2.16
N ALA A 210 -40.16 -2.66 -0.88
CA ALA A 210 -41.50 -2.94 -0.38
C ALA A 210 -42.25 -1.69 0.12
N GLY A 211 -41.56 -0.55 0.27
CA GLY A 211 -42.14 0.72 0.71
C GLY A 211 -41.38 1.38 1.88
N LEU A 212 -41.24 2.70 1.79
CA LEU A 212 -40.39 3.52 2.67
C LEU A 212 -40.71 3.41 4.18
N HIS A 213 -39.76 2.88 4.96
CA HIS A 213 -39.79 2.86 6.44
C HIS A 213 -38.59 3.56 7.12
N ALA A 214 -37.62 4.03 6.32
CA ALA A 214 -36.57 4.94 6.74
C ALA A 214 -36.12 5.82 5.55
N ARG A 215 -35.32 6.84 5.85
CA ARG A 215 -34.58 7.67 4.90
C ARG A 215 -33.23 8.03 5.51
N GLY A 216 -32.22 8.33 4.71
CA GLY A 216 -30.96 8.85 5.21
C GLY A 216 -30.20 9.61 4.16
N TYR A 217 -28.97 9.98 4.50
CA TYR A 217 -28.06 10.69 3.61
C TYR A 217 -26.61 10.36 4.02
N ILE A 218 -25.73 10.23 3.03
CA ILE A 218 -24.28 10.09 3.22
C ILE A 218 -23.70 11.52 3.19
N GLU A 219 -23.11 11.95 4.30
CA GLU A 219 -22.53 13.29 4.45
C GLU A 219 -21.05 13.33 4.02
N THR A 220 -20.33 12.22 4.24
CA THR A 220 -18.94 12.01 3.79
C THR A 220 -18.81 10.60 3.23
N PRO A 221 -18.09 10.37 2.12
CA PRO A 221 -17.62 11.37 1.17
C PRO A 221 -18.78 12.06 0.43
N GLY A 222 -18.54 13.29 -0.05
CA GLY A 222 -19.46 13.98 -0.95
C GLY A 222 -19.54 13.29 -2.32
N ALA A 223 -20.56 13.62 -3.12
CA ALA A 223 -20.88 12.96 -4.40
C ALA A 223 -19.90 13.29 -5.57
N THR A 224 -18.62 13.52 -5.27
CA THR A 224 -17.43 13.57 -6.15
C THR A 224 -16.26 13.96 -5.25
N ALA A 225 -15.79 13.04 -4.42
CA ALA A 225 -14.66 13.27 -3.52
C ALA A 225 -13.38 12.67 -4.11
N ALA A 226 -12.29 13.45 -4.13
CA ALA A 226 -10.96 12.91 -4.41
C ALA A 226 -10.33 12.40 -3.11
N SER A 227 -9.82 11.17 -3.11
CA SER A 227 -9.12 10.61 -1.95
C SER A 227 -7.63 10.41 -2.25
N ALA A 228 -6.79 11.17 -1.55
CA ALA A 228 -5.52 10.63 -1.12
C ALA A 228 -5.80 9.42 -0.20
N ARG A 229 -4.87 8.47 -0.18
CA ARG A 229 -4.97 7.21 0.55
C ARG A 229 -4.57 7.47 2.03
N GLY A 230 -4.42 6.43 2.86
CA GLY A 230 -3.65 6.51 4.11
C GLY A 230 -4.50 6.90 5.31
N GLY A 231 -5.29 5.94 5.77
CA GLY A 231 -6.30 6.14 6.83
C GLY A 231 -7.67 5.56 6.50
N GLY A 232 -7.81 4.92 5.33
CA GLY A 232 -9.11 4.49 4.82
C GLY A 232 -9.97 5.67 4.38
N ILE A 233 -11.27 5.41 4.18
CA ILE A 233 -12.27 6.47 3.97
C ILE A 233 -13.28 6.37 5.11
N GLU A 234 -13.37 7.40 5.97
CA GLU A 234 -14.50 7.51 6.90
C GLU A 234 -15.75 7.89 6.11
N VAL A 235 -16.68 6.93 6.00
CA VAL A 235 -18.01 7.15 5.46
C VAL A 235 -18.93 7.53 6.63
N THR A 236 -19.55 8.70 6.54
CA THR A 236 -20.40 9.26 7.61
C THR A 236 -21.76 9.67 7.08
N GLY A 237 -22.77 9.71 7.94
CA GLY A 237 -24.07 10.25 7.56
C GLY A 237 -25.12 10.16 8.66
N TRP A 238 -26.39 10.25 8.25
CA TRP A 238 -27.54 10.11 9.13
C TRP A 238 -28.65 9.25 8.55
N VAL A 239 -29.53 8.77 9.43
CA VAL A 239 -30.74 8.01 9.12
C VAL A 239 -31.89 8.46 10.03
N VAL A 240 -33.08 8.59 9.45
CA VAL A 240 -34.37 8.78 10.14
C VAL A 240 -35.28 7.59 9.86
N ALA A 241 -35.91 7.02 10.88
CA ALA A 241 -36.63 5.75 10.77
C ALA A 241 -37.77 5.60 11.79
N ASP A 242 -38.77 4.78 11.44
CA ASP A 242 -39.88 4.44 12.34
C ASP A 242 -39.51 3.35 13.35
N ALA A 243 -38.47 2.56 13.06
CA ALA A 243 -37.86 1.59 13.96
C ALA A 243 -36.39 1.96 14.22
N ALA A 244 -35.83 1.53 15.35
CA ALA A 244 -34.45 1.85 15.69
C ALA A 244 -33.47 1.27 14.66
N PRO A 245 -32.51 2.04 14.12
CA PRO A 245 -31.41 1.46 13.35
C PRO A 245 -30.50 0.65 14.29
N VAL A 246 -30.02 -0.50 13.82
CA VAL A 246 -29.22 -1.46 14.62
C VAL A 246 -27.90 -1.86 13.97
N ARG A 247 -27.75 -1.66 12.65
CA ARG A 247 -26.49 -1.85 11.92
C ARG A 247 -26.46 -0.98 10.66
N VAL A 248 -25.29 -0.46 10.33
CA VAL A 248 -24.94 0.09 9.01
C VAL A 248 -23.94 -0.86 8.35
N GLU A 249 -24.09 -1.06 7.05
CA GLU A 249 -23.22 -1.85 6.17
C GLU A 249 -22.84 -0.95 4.99
N VAL A 250 -21.54 -0.75 4.77
CA VAL A 250 -20.98 0.11 3.72
C VAL A 250 -20.29 -0.76 2.69
N PHE A 251 -20.60 -0.53 1.43
CA PHE A 251 -20.10 -1.28 0.29
C PHE A 251 -19.23 -0.37 -0.58
N LEU A 252 -18.15 -0.96 -1.11
CA LEU A 252 -17.23 -0.37 -2.09
C LEU A 252 -17.23 -1.32 -3.29
N ASP A 253 -17.56 -0.82 -4.49
CA ASP A 253 -17.67 -1.62 -5.72
C ASP A 253 -18.50 -2.90 -5.53
N ASP A 254 -19.66 -2.74 -4.89
CA ASP A 254 -20.61 -3.79 -4.48
C ASP A 254 -20.07 -4.88 -3.53
N ARG A 255 -18.86 -4.69 -2.95
CA ARG A 255 -18.28 -5.56 -1.92
C ARG A 255 -18.44 -4.92 -0.53
N LEU A 256 -18.85 -5.70 0.46
CA LEU A 256 -18.98 -5.21 1.85
C LEU A 256 -17.60 -4.81 2.38
N ALA A 257 -17.39 -3.50 2.54
CA ALA A 257 -16.11 -2.90 2.90
C ALA A 257 -16.03 -2.52 4.39
N ALA A 258 -17.12 -2.04 4.97
CA ALA A 258 -17.20 -1.68 6.37
C ALA A 258 -18.58 -1.98 6.99
N ALA A 259 -18.65 -2.03 8.32
CA ALA A 259 -19.92 -2.10 9.03
C ALA A 259 -19.82 -1.46 10.43
N SER A 260 -20.91 -0.86 10.88
CA SER A 260 -20.99 -0.18 12.18
C SER A 260 -22.29 -0.52 12.91
N THR A 261 -22.23 -0.60 14.24
CA THR A 261 -23.40 -0.71 15.13
C THR A 261 -23.51 0.51 16.06
N SER A 262 -22.62 1.50 15.90
CA SER A 262 -22.57 2.71 16.71
C SER A 262 -23.42 3.81 16.09
N PHE A 263 -24.36 4.36 16.87
CA PHE A 263 -25.30 5.40 16.43
C PHE A 263 -25.33 6.57 17.41
N THR A 264 -25.07 7.77 16.90
CA THR A 264 -25.11 9.03 17.68
C THR A 264 -26.47 9.72 17.55
N ALA A 265 -26.82 10.60 18.49
CA ALA A 265 -28.04 11.41 18.37
C ALA A 265 -27.79 12.63 17.47
N ARG A 266 -28.75 12.96 16.58
CA ARG A 266 -28.70 14.11 15.66
C ARG A 266 -29.90 15.06 15.86
N PRO A 267 -29.84 15.99 16.85
CA PRO A 267 -30.93 16.94 17.13
C PRO A 267 -31.16 17.96 16.01
N ASP A 268 -30.13 18.23 15.24
CA ASP A 268 -30.12 19.00 13.98
C ASP A 268 -31.01 18.33 12.92
N VAL A 269 -30.78 17.04 12.64
CA VAL A 269 -31.59 16.26 11.69
C VAL A 269 -33.04 16.15 12.20
N ALA A 270 -33.25 15.96 13.50
CA ALA A 270 -34.59 15.94 14.09
C ALA A 270 -35.34 17.30 13.98
N SER A 271 -34.61 18.41 13.85
CA SER A 271 -35.19 19.75 13.65
C SER A 271 -35.54 20.02 12.18
N ALA A 272 -34.85 19.38 11.23
CA ALA A 272 -35.09 19.50 9.79
C ALA A 272 -36.07 18.45 9.23
N VAL A 273 -36.04 17.21 9.74
CA VAL A 273 -36.78 16.04 9.23
C VAL A 273 -37.61 15.41 10.34
N GLY A 274 -38.68 16.09 10.73
CA GLY A 274 -39.64 15.60 11.72
C GLY A 274 -40.56 14.48 11.20
N GLY A 275 -41.20 13.76 12.12
CA GLY A 275 -42.23 12.75 11.83
C GLY A 275 -41.82 11.30 12.14
N TYR A 276 -40.51 11.02 12.18
CA TYR A 276 -39.95 9.69 12.47
C TYR A 276 -39.69 9.46 13.97
N ALA A 277 -39.66 8.20 14.39
CA ALA A 277 -39.41 7.81 15.79
C ALA A 277 -37.94 7.84 16.19
N PHE A 278 -37.02 7.67 15.24
CA PHE A 278 -35.57 7.67 15.46
C PHE A 278 -34.87 8.58 14.45
N GLN A 279 -33.87 9.33 14.91
CA GLN A 279 -32.94 10.14 14.12
C GLN A 279 -31.53 9.87 14.65
N ARG A 280 -30.64 9.33 13.82
CA ARG A 280 -29.29 8.92 14.25
C ARG A 280 -28.23 9.30 13.22
N GLY A 281 -27.08 9.73 13.73
CA GLY A 281 -25.84 9.78 12.96
C GLY A 281 -25.11 8.45 13.06
N TRP A 282 -24.25 8.16 12.09
CA TRP A 282 -23.42 6.97 12.03
C TRP A 282 -22.10 7.29 11.30
N SER A 283 -21.05 6.50 11.59
CA SER A 283 -19.86 6.43 10.75
C SER A 283 -19.32 5.00 10.67
N ALA A 284 -18.59 4.72 9.60
CA ALA A 284 -17.89 3.48 9.33
C ALA A 284 -16.68 3.75 8.42
N GLU A 285 -15.53 3.15 8.71
CA GLU A 285 -14.29 3.33 7.97
C GLU A 285 -14.11 2.21 6.93
N ILE A 286 -14.01 2.57 5.65
CA ILE A 286 -13.57 1.66 4.58
C ILE A 286 -12.06 1.48 4.70
N PRO A 287 -11.53 0.27 4.97
CA PRO A 287 -10.10 0.07 5.14
C PRO A 287 -9.31 0.38 3.86
N ASP A 288 -8.18 1.07 4.02
CA ASP A 288 -7.26 1.47 2.94
C ASP A 288 -6.95 0.35 1.95
N ALA A 289 -6.75 -0.88 2.45
CA ALA A 289 -6.40 -2.04 1.65
C ALA A 289 -7.51 -2.52 0.69
N LEU A 290 -8.76 -2.03 0.81
CA LEU A 290 -9.83 -2.35 -0.13
C LEU A 290 -9.91 -1.36 -1.32
N LEU A 291 -9.28 -0.19 -1.21
CA LEU A 291 -9.32 0.86 -2.23
C LEU A 291 -8.29 0.59 -3.34
N GLY A 292 -8.72 0.69 -4.60
CA GLY A 292 -7.85 0.61 -5.77
C GLY A 292 -7.19 1.95 -6.09
N VAL A 293 -7.03 2.23 -7.38
CA VAL A 293 -6.71 3.54 -7.96
C VAL A 293 -7.72 3.76 -9.08
N GLY A 294 -8.27 4.98 -9.19
CA GLY A 294 -9.40 5.30 -10.08
C GLY A 294 -10.72 5.50 -9.32
N THR A 295 -11.83 5.55 -10.06
CA THR A 295 -13.17 5.81 -9.50
C THR A 295 -13.77 4.58 -8.85
N HIS A 296 -14.23 4.73 -7.60
CA HIS A 296 -14.88 3.69 -6.80
C HIS A 296 -16.28 4.09 -6.35
N ASP A 297 -17.15 3.09 -6.23
CA ASP A 297 -18.59 3.26 -6.03
C ASP A 297 -18.99 2.94 -4.58
N ILE A 298 -19.41 3.95 -3.79
CA ILE A 298 -19.82 3.77 -2.39
C ILE A 298 -21.34 3.70 -2.25
N ARG A 299 -21.83 2.64 -1.59
CA ARG A 299 -23.25 2.41 -1.29
C ARG A 299 -23.45 2.02 0.18
N VAL A 300 -24.54 2.46 0.81
CA VAL A 300 -24.75 2.30 2.26
C VAL A 300 -26.14 1.74 2.58
N VAL A 301 -26.17 0.64 3.34
CA VAL A 301 -27.40 -0.04 3.78
C VAL A 301 -27.54 -0.01 5.30
N VAL A 302 -28.69 0.47 5.79
CA VAL A 302 -29.05 0.44 7.22
C VAL A 302 -30.04 -0.69 7.48
N THR A 303 -29.75 -1.51 8.49
CA THR A 303 -30.68 -2.50 9.05
C THR A 303 -31.40 -1.92 10.27
N LEU A 304 -32.72 -2.07 10.31
CA LEU A 304 -33.58 -1.64 11.42
C LEU A 304 -33.96 -2.80 12.36
N ALA A 305 -34.35 -2.48 13.59
CA ALA A 305 -34.72 -3.43 14.65
C ALA A 305 -35.96 -4.30 14.33
N ASN A 306 -36.75 -3.94 13.30
CA ASN A 306 -37.85 -4.74 12.78
C ASN A 306 -37.43 -5.71 11.65
N GLY A 307 -36.14 -5.73 11.29
CA GLY A 307 -35.58 -6.57 10.22
C GLY A 307 -35.55 -5.92 8.83
N ALA A 308 -36.13 -4.74 8.64
CA ALA A 308 -36.09 -4.04 7.35
C ALA A 308 -34.68 -3.53 7.04
N LYS A 309 -34.28 -3.62 5.76
CA LYS A 309 -33.05 -3.02 5.23
C LYS A 309 -33.39 -1.88 4.28
N VAL A 310 -32.64 -0.77 4.37
CA VAL A 310 -32.87 0.45 3.57
C VAL A 310 -31.53 0.99 3.07
N SER A 311 -31.38 1.15 1.75
CA SER A 311 -30.28 1.89 1.14
C SER A 311 -30.43 3.39 1.42
N LEU A 312 -29.31 4.09 1.67
CA LEU A 312 -29.28 5.54 1.87
C LEU A 312 -28.95 6.31 0.59
N ASP A 313 -28.62 5.60 -0.49
CA ASP A 313 -28.11 6.10 -1.78
C ASP A 313 -29.22 6.83 -2.60
N GLN A 314 -30.44 6.85 -2.09
CA GLN A 314 -31.65 7.39 -2.72
C GLN A 314 -32.01 8.81 -2.21
N GLY A 315 -31.03 9.53 -1.64
CA GLY A 315 -31.23 10.81 -0.94
C GLY A 315 -31.39 12.06 -1.82
N GLY A 316 -31.12 11.98 -3.13
CA GLY A 316 -31.19 13.12 -4.06
C GLY A 316 -29.84 13.78 -4.37
N GLY A 317 -28.74 13.27 -3.80
CA GLY A 317 -27.45 13.20 -4.50
C GLY A 317 -27.44 12.00 -5.46
N GLY A 318 -26.42 11.92 -6.33
CA GLY A 318 -26.16 10.73 -7.14
C GLY A 318 -25.42 9.65 -6.36
N LEU A 319 -24.87 8.66 -7.08
CA LEU A 319 -23.89 7.71 -6.53
C LEU A 319 -22.74 8.48 -5.88
N HIS A 320 -22.26 7.99 -4.74
CA HIS A 320 -21.16 8.61 -4.00
C HIS A 320 -19.82 8.10 -4.55
N GLU A 321 -19.52 8.53 -5.78
CA GLU A 321 -18.25 8.27 -6.47
C GLU A 321 -17.08 8.90 -5.72
N VAL A 322 -16.05 8.10 -5.45
CA VAL A 322 -14.75 8.55 -4.95
C VAL A 322 -13.69 8.32 -6.01
N ASP A 323 -12.98 9.37 -6.40
CA ASP A 323 -11.84 9.29 -7.30
C ASP A 323 -10.55 9.13 -6.48
N VAL A 324 -9.97 7.94 -6.49
CA VAL A 324 -8.68 7.66 -5.84
C VAL A 324 -7.58 8.10 -6.80
N LEU A 325 -7.30 9.41 -6.74
CA LEU A 325 -6.46 10.12 -7.70
C LEU A 325 -4.99 9.68 -7.72
N ALA A 326 -4.35 10.01 -8.85
CA ALA A 326 -3.10 9.43 -9.32
C ALA A 326 -1.89 9.56 -8.37
N VAL A 327 -1.27 8.41 -8.09
CA VAL A 327 0.08 8.29 -7.53
C VAL A 327 1.10 9.03 -8.41
N GLY A 328 2.01 9.79 -7.79
CA GLY A 328 3.17 10.40 -8.46
C GLY A 328 4.28 9.39 -8.78
N GLN A 329 5.18 9.69 -9.72
CA GLN A 329 6.22 8.74 -10.13
C GLN A 329 7.25 8.46 -9.02
N GLN A 330 7.21 7.25 -8.45
CA GLN A 330 8.06 6.76 -7.37
C GLN A 330 9.46 6.35 -7.87
N ILE A 331 10.47 6.52 -7.01
CA ILE A 331 11.86 6.09 -7.28
C ILE A 331 12.20 4.89 -6.40
N GLY A 332 12.81 3.86 -6.99
CA GLY A 332 13.31 2.71 -6.25
C GLY A 332 14.68 2.24 -6.72
N ALA A 333 15.26 1.30 -5.96
CA ALA A 333 16.46 0.60 -6.38
C ALA A 333 16.44 -0.88 -5.96
N HIS A 334 16.93 -1.76 -6.84
CA HIS A 334 17.53 -3.01 -6.36
C HIS A 334 18.89 -2.67 -5.75
N LEU A 335 19.04 -2.98 -4.47
CA LEU A 335 20.31 -2.94 -3.76
C LEU A 335 20.66 -4.38 -3.35
N ASN A 336 21.94 -4.73 -3.37
CA ASN A 336 22.43 -6.02 -2.89
C ASN A 336 22.86 -5.87 -1.41
N PRO A 337 22.03 -6.26 -0.42
CA PRO A 337 22.15 -5.76 0.94
C PRO A 337 23.22 -6.50 1.78
N GLN A 338 23.70 -7.66 1.34
CA GLN A 338 24.61 -8.53 2.12
C GLN A 338 24.16 -8.75 3.58
N ASN A 339 22.84 -8.82 3.81
CA ASN A 339 22.10 -8.93 5.10
C ASN A 339 21.81 -7.61 5.85
N ASP A 340 22.32 -6.45 5.39
CA ASP A 340 22.08 -5.13 6.00
C ASP A 340 21.51 -4.16 4.95
N TYR A 341 20.18 -4.01 4.95
CA TYR A 341 19.47 -3.11 4.05
C TYR A 341 19.65 -1.65 4.46
N ALA A 342 19.66 -1.36 5.76
CA ALA A 342 19.81 0.01 6.26
C ALA A 342 21.13 0.62 5.81
N ALA A 343 22.24 -0.12 5.94
CA ALA A 343 23.55 0.34 5.48
C ALA A 343 23.59 0.63 3.98
N VAL A 344 22.97 -0.20 3.12
CA VAL A 344 23.00 0.01 1.67
C VAL A 344 22.02 1.07 1.17
N ILE A 345 20.87 1.27 1.83
CA ILE A 345 19.91 2.34 1.53
C ILE A 345 20.59 3.69 1.78
N ASN A 346 21.01 3.94 3.03
CA ASN A 346 21.69 5.20 3.40
C ASN A 346 22.93 5.47 2.53
N ALA A 347 23.69 4.43 2.16
CA ALA A 347 24.84 4.58 1.27
C ALA A 347 24.46 4.93 -0.19
N PHE A 348 23.32 4.45 -0.70
CA PHE A 348 22.82 4.79 -2.04
C PHE A 348 22.21 6.20 -2.06
N GLU A 349 21.39 6.53 -1.07
CA GLU A 349 20.74 7.85 -0.95
C GLU A 349 21.78 8.95 -0.76
N ALA A 350 22.77 8.76 0.12
CA ALA A 350 23.88 9.70 0.29
C ALA A 350 24.81 9.81 -0.93
N GLN A 351 24.84 8.79 -1.79
CA GLN A 351 25.61 8.79 -3.05
C GLN A 351 24.88 9.48 -4.21
N THR A 352 23.55 9.44 -4.23
CA THR A 352 22.71 9.95 -5.33
C THR A 352 21.99 11.25 -5.02
N GLY A 353 21.86 11.60 -3.73
CA GLY A 353 21.05 12.73 -3.25
C GLY A 353 19.56 12.52 -3.47
N THR A 354 19.08 11.27 -3.47
CA THR A 354 17.69 10.91 -3.80
C THR A 354 17.17 9.86 -2.82
N ASP A 355 16.18 10.25 -2.00
CA ASP A 355 15.38 9.36 -1.15
C ASP A 355 14.79 8.19 -1.98
N LEU A 356 14.75 6.96 -1.45
CA LEU A 356 14.09 5.81 -2.08
C LEU A 356 12.67 5.59 -1.56
N ASP A 357 11.70 5.43 -2.47
CA ASP A 357 10.34 5.00 -2.14
C ASP A 357 10.23 3.46 -2.10
N ILE A 358 10.95 2.76 -2.99
CA ILE A 358 10.91 1.29 -3.16
C ILE A 358 12.33 0.68 -3.06
N VAL A 359 12.47 -0.44 -2.35
CA VAL A 359 13.68 -1.27 -2.38
C VAL A 359 13.41 -2.68 -2.87
N MET A 360 14.14 -3.13 -3.90
CA MET A 360 13.91 -4.44 -4.52
C MET A 360 14.94 -5.48 -4.12
N TYR A 361 14.50 -6.70 -3.80
CA TYR A 361 15.35 -7.88 -3.63
C TYR A 361 14.71 -9.16 -4.18
N TYR A 362 15.54 -10.19 -4.36
CA TYR A 362 15.14 -11.50 -4.87
C TYR A 362 15.03 -12.51 -3.72
N VAL A 363 14.02 -13.37 -3.75
CA VAL A 363 13.78 -14.43 -2.77
C VAL A 363 13.26 -15.68 -3.47
N SER A 364 14.03 -16.77 -3.41
CA SER A 364 13.60 -18.06 -3.94
C SER A 364 12.64 -18.80 -2.98
N TRP A 365 11.77 -19.65 -3.52
CA TRP A 365 10.73 -20.39 -2.79
C TRP A 365 11.24 -21.46 -1.79
N ASN A 366 12.53 -21.44 -1.45
CA ASN A 366 13.16 -22.26 -0.41
C ASN A 366 13.65 -21.44 0.81
N ALA A 367 13.46 -20.11 0.81
CA ALA A 367 13.79 -19.23 1.92
C ALA A 367 12.91 -19.49 3.17
N GLN A 368 13.39 -19.06 4.35
CA GLN A 368 12.77 -19.31 5.66
C GLN A 368 11.46 -18.50 5.94
N GLY A 369 10.73 -18.09 4.91
CA GLY A 369 9.56 -17.22 4.98
C GLY A 369 9.90 -15.74 4.78
N PHE A 370 8.85 -14.92 4.70
CA PHE A 370 8.91 -13.46 4.58
C PHE A 370 9.56 -12.81 5.82
N THR A 371 9.25 -13.29 7.02
CA THR A 371 9.92 -12.88 8.28
C THR A 371 11.12 -13.76 8.64
N GLY A 372 11.79 -14.35 7.64
CA GLY A 372 13.00 -15.13 7.82
C GLY A 372 14.25 -14.24 7.85
N TYR A 373 15.23 -14.56 8.70
CA TYR A 373 16.51 -13.84 8.75
C TYR A 373 17.15 -13.78 7.36
N PRO A 374 17.61 -12.61 6.87
CA PRO A 374 17.89 -11.37 7.62
C PRO A 374 16.73 -10.35 7.76
N ASN A 375 15.46 -10.75 7.59
CA ASN A 375 14.28 -9.90 7.81
C ASN A 375 14.26 -8.63 6.92
N LEU A 376 14.64 -8.76 5.64
CA LEU A 376 14.84 -7.64 4.72
C LEU A 376 13.64 -6.68 4.62
N ALA A 377 12.39 -7.17 4.64
CA ALA A 377 11.19 -6.32 4.64
C ALA A 377 11.04 -5.46 5.90
N LEU A 378 11.46 -5.96 7.08
CA LEU A 378 11.47 -5.17 8.31
C LEU A 378 12.55 -4.08 8.24
N GLN A 379 13.70 -4.37 7.66
CA GLN A 379 14.76 -3.38 7.47
C GLN A 379 14.31 -2.29 6.48
N ALA A 380 13.74 -2.68 5.33
CA ALA A 380 13.16 -1.77 4.36
C ALA A 380 12.14 -0.79 5.00
N ARG A 381 11.23 -1.33 5.82
CA ARG A 381 10.24 -0.54 6.57
C ARG A 381 10.87 0.44 7.55
N ASN A 382 11.89 0.02 8.30
CA ASN A 382 12.55 0.87 9.30
C ASN A 382 13.26 2.08 8.65
N GLU A 383 13.66 1.97 7.38
CA GLU A 383 14.19 3.07 6.58
C GLU A 383 13.11 3.88 5.84
N GLY A 384 11.82 3.55 6.00
CA GLY A 384 10.69 4.26 5.39
C GLY A 384 10.24 3.73 4.01
N THR A 385 10.85 2.65 3.52
CA THR A 385 10.74 2.19 2.11
C THR A 385 9.78 0.99 1.95
N VAL A 386 9.15 0.88 0.77
CA VAL A 386 8.29 -0.25 0.41
C VAL A 386 9.12 -1.41 -0.15
N PRO A 387 9.02 -2.64 0.38
CA PRO A 387 9.73 -3.79 -0.17
C PRO A 387 9.07 -4.30 -1.46
N LEU A 388 9.86 -4.35 -2.54
CA LEU A 388 9.56 -5.08 -3.78
C LEU A 388 10.27 -6.43 -3.77
N ILE A 389 9.52 -7.50 -3.56
CA ILE A 389 10.06 -8.85 -3.46
C ILE A 389 9.86 -9.56 -4.80
N THR A 390 10.96 -9.79 -5.52
CA THR A 390 10.96 -10.72 -6.65
C THR A 390 10.96 -12.14 -6.10
N TRP A 391 9.86 -12.87 -6.28
CA TRP A 391 9.60 -14.13 -5.59
C TRP A 391 9.64 -15.29 -6.58
N GLU A 392 10.67 -16.14 -6.47
CA GLU A 392 11.14 -17.02 -7.56
C GLU A 392 10.95 -18.52 -7.26
N SER A 393 10.12 -19.22 -8.05
CA SER A 393 9.72 -20.61 -7.83
C SER A 393 10.74 -21.68 -8.25
N TYR A 394 12.05 -21.41 -8.15
CA TYR A 394 13.12 -22.31 -8.61
C TYR A 394 12.97 -23.75 -8.11
N GLY A 395 12.97 -24.70 -9.04
CA GLY A 395 12.86 -26.14 -8.77
C GLY A 395 11.43 -26.68 -8.72
N LEU A 396 10.42 -25.82 -8.95
CA LEU A 396 9.02 -26.19 -9.12
C LEU A 396 8.62 -26.09 -10.60
N THR A 397 7.50 -26.73 -10.97
CA THR A 397 6.79 -26.46 -12.23
C THR A 397 5.50 -25.69 -11.96
N LEU A 398 5.03 -24.93 -12.95
CA LEU A 398 3.79 -24.16 -12.85
C LEU A 398 2.59 -25.05 -12.48
N ALA A 399 2.57 -26.29 -12.99
CA ALA A 399 1.55 -27.29 -12.67
C ALA A 399 1.55 -27.73 -11.20
N GLN A 400 2.69 -27.68 -10.49
CA GLN A 400 2.76 -27.96 -9.03
C GLN A 400 2.28 -26.78 -8.18
N ILE A 401 2.30 -25.56 -8.73
CA ILE A 401 1.77 -24.37 -8.08
C ILE A 401 0.25 -24.35 -8.29
N ALA A 402 -0.19 -24.40 -9.56
CA ALA A 402 -1.60 -24.35 -9.96
C ALA A 402 -2.48 -25.50 -9.44
N ASN A 403 -1.89 -26.62 -8.98
CA ASN A 403 -2.63 -27.73 -8.37
C ASN A 403 -2.64 -27.71 -6.83
N GLY A 404 -2.12 -26.65 -6.21
CA GLY A 404 -2.08 -26.48 -4.75
C GLY A 404 -1.02 -27.30 -4.01
N SER A 405 -0.07 -27.95 -4.69
CA SER A 405 1.00 -28.71 -3.98
C SER A 405 1.90 -27.82 -3.10
N GLN A 406 1.88 -26.49 -3.32
CA GLN A 406 2.65 -25.51 -2.55
C GLN A 406 1.81 -24.67 -1.57
N ASP A 407 0.52 -24.96 -1.41
CA ASP A 407 -0.42 -24.21 -0.56
C ASP A 407 0.12 -23.88 0.84
N SER A 408 0.81 -24.84 1.47
CA SER A 408 1.35 -24.66 2.83
C SER A 408 2.48 -23.61 2.89
N TYR A 409 3.21 -23.40 1.79
CA TYR A 409 4.24 -22.36 1.68
C TYR A 409 3.60 -21.01 1.36
N ILE A 410 2.67 -20.99 0.40
CA ILE A 410 1.96 -19.77 -0.05
C ILE A 410 1.14 -19.18 1.11
N ARG A 411 0.35 -19.98 1.84
CA ARG A 411 -0.37 -19.54 3.06
C ARG A 411 0.57 -19.04 4.15
N GLY A 412 1.76 -19.65 4.28
CA GLY A 412 2.78 -19.22 5.23
C GLY A 412 3.28 -17.80 4.94
N TRP A 413 3.50 -17.48 3.67
CA TRP A 413 3.83 -16.13 3.21
C TRP A 413 2.66 -15.15 3.36
N ALA A 414 1.47 -15.54 2.92
CA ALA A 414 0.27 -14.69 3.02
C ALA A 414 -0.03 -14.28 4.48
N ASN A 415 0.04 -15.22 5.43
CA ASN A 415 -0.14 -14.91 6.85
C ASN A 415 0.98 -14.02 7.41
N GLN A 416 2.23 -14.20 6.98
CA GLN A 416 3.35 -13.36 7.42
C GLN A 416 3.27 -11.93 6.88
N ILE A 417 2.85 -11.76 5.62
CA ILE A 417 2.63 -10.43 5.02
C ILE A 417 1.41 -9.78 5.68
N ARG A 418 0.30 -10.50 5.85
CA ARG A 418 -0.87 -9.99 6.60
C ARG A 418 -0.51 -9.54 8.02
N ALA A 419 0.35 -10.27 8.72
CA ALA A 419 0.82 -9.92 10.07
C ALA A 419 1.87 -8.78 10.09
N TYR A 420 2.49 -8.47 8.95
CA TYR A 420 3.41 -7.34 8.81
C TYR A 420 2.67 -5.99 8.73
N GLY A 421 1.43 -5.97 8.23
CA GLY A 421 0.54 -4.80 8.29
C GLY A 421 0.70 -3.81 7.14
N ASP A 422 1.93 -3.42 6.81
CA ASP A 422 2.21 -2.43 5.76
C ASP A 422 2.24 -3.06 4.35
N THR A 423 2.27 -2.22 3.31
CA THR A 423 2.26 -2.67 1.90
C THR A 423 3.51 -3.47 1.54
N VAL A 424 3.33 -4.56 0.79
CA VAL A 424 4.40 -5.37 0.19
C VAL A 424 4.11 -5.58 -1.29
N LEU A 425 5.04 -5.20 -2.16
CA LEU A 425 4.94 -5.46 -3.59
C LEU A 425 5.54 -6.86 -3.89
N LEU A 426 4.76 -7.78 -4.44
CA LEU A 426 5.18 -9.12 -4.83
C LEU A 426 5.31 -9.26 -6.34
N ARG A 427 6.54 -9.36 -6.84
CA ARG A 427 6.87 -9.58 -8.25
C ARG A 427 7.16 -11.07 -8.48
N VAL A 428 6.08 -11.83 -8.58
CA VAL A 428 6.12 -13.31 -8.66
C VAL A 428 6.61 -13.76 -10.03
N ASP A 429 7.57 -14.68 -10.08
CA ASP A 429 7.97 -15.42 -11.30
C ASP A 429 8.10 -14.53 -12.56
N HIS A 430 8.91 -13.47 -12.43
CA HIS A 430 9.20 -12.45 -13.45
C HIS A 430 9.84 -12.98 -14.75
N GLU A 431 9.78 -12.17 -15.82
CA GLU A 431 10.37 -12.44 -17.15
C GLU A 431 9.92 -13.77 -17.80
N PHE A 432 8.70 -14.21 -17.47
CA PHE A 432 8.05 -15.43 -17.97
C PHE A 432 7.93 -15.55 -19.51
N ASN A 433 8.14 -14.46 -20.26
CA ASN A 433 8.19 -14.41 -21.73
C ASN A 433 9.59 -14.71 -22.31
N GLY A 434 10.58 -14.94 -21.45
CA GLY A 434 11.89 -15.52 -21.80
C GLY A 434 11.89 -17.04 -21.86
N ASP A 435 13.01 -17.61 -22.27
CA ASP A 435 13.27 -19.06 -22.37
C ASP A 435 14.23 -19.59 -21.29
N TYR A 436 14.73 -18.73 -20.41
CA TYR A 436 15.78 -19.02 -19.41
C TYR A 436 15.27 -19.40 -18.02
N TYR A 437 14.09 -18.94 -17.59
CA TYR A 437 13.55 -19.23 -16.26
C TYR A 437 12.63 -20.46 -16.21
N PRO A 438 12.64 -21.27 -15.13
CA PRO A 438 11.89 -22.52 -15.03
C PRO A 438 10.36 -22.31 -14.91
N TRP A 439 9.90 -21.10 -14.61
CA TRP A 439 8.50 -20.68 -14.57
C TRP A 439 8.02 -20.06 -15.89
N SER A 440 8.84 -20.03 -16.96
CA SER A 440 8.35 -19.60 -18.27
C SER A 440 7.46 -20.66 -18.93
N GLY A 441 6.51 -20.22 -19.76
CA GLY A 441 5.68 -21.14 -20.55
C GLY A 441 6.52 -22.05 -21.44
N ALA A 442 7.63 -21.52 -21.98
CA ALA A 442 8.56 -22.27 -22.82
C ALA A 442 9.19 -23.48 -22.09
N GLN A 443 9.53 -23.34 -20.80
CA GLN A 443 10.03 -24.44 -19.97
C GLN A 443 8.91 -25.36 -19.45
N ASN A 444 7.66 -24.88 -19.39
CA ASN A 444 6.49 -25.64 -18.94
C ASN A 444 5.66 -26.22 -20.10
N GLY A 445 6.33 -26.73 -21.14
CA GLY A 445 5.68 -27.39 -22.27
C GLY A 445 5.27 -26.47 -23.43
N ASN A 446 5.79 -25.23 -23.47
CA ASN A 446 5.39 -24.15 -24.38
C ASN A 446 3.95 -23.67 -24.16
N ASP A 447 3.53 -23.62 -22.89
CA ASP A 447 2.17 -23.27 -22.46
C ASP A 447 2.15 -22.04 -21.51
N PRO A 448 1.80 -20.85 -22.00
CA PRO A 448 1.54 -19.66 -21.19
C PRO A 448 0.33 -19.78 -20.25
N ALA A 449 -0.68 -20.60 -20.57
CA ALA A 449 -1.87 -20.72 -19.74
C ALA A 449 -1.57 -21.43 -18.40
N ALA A 450 -0.55 -22.29 -18.37
CA ALA A 450 0.00 -22.84 -17.13
C ALA A 450 0.51 -21.76 -16.16
N TYR A 451 1.05 -20.64 -16.68
CA TYR A 451 1.47 -19.50 -15.85
C TYR A 451 0.27 -18.74 -15.30
N VAL A 452 -0.74 -18.47 -16.15
CA VAL A 452 -2.00 -17.84 -15.72
C VAL A 452 -2.67 -18.66 -14.62
N ALA A 453 -2.70 -19.99 -14.74
CA ALA A 453 -3.27 -20.88 -13.72
C ALA A 453 -2.46 -20.84 -12.41
N ALA A 454 -1.13 -20.85 -12.48
CA ALA A 454 -0.26 -20.76 -11.31
C ALA A 454 -0.39 -19.40 -10.60
N TRP A 455 -0.41 -18.32 -11.36
CA TRP A 455 -0.57 -16.95 -10.87
C TRP A 455 -1.90 -16.77 -10.14
N ARG A 456 -3.03 -17.10 -10.80
CA ARG A 456 -4.37 -16.97 -10.19
C ARG A 456 -4.45 -17.75 -8.89
N HIS A 457 -3.96 -18.99 -8.86
CA HIS A 457 -3.94 -19.81 -7.64
C HIS A 457 -3.16 -19.18 -6.49
N ILE A 458 -2.01 -18.53 -6.75
CA ILE A 458 -1.26 -17.81 -5.71
C ILE A 458 -2.09 -16.64 -5.15
N VAL A 459 -2.67 -15.82 -6.03
CA VAL A 459 -3.49 -14.65 -5.63
C VAL A 459 -4.75 -15.09 -4.86
N ASP A 460 -5.44 -16.13 -5.33
CA ASP A 460 -6.62 -16.71 -4.67
C ASP A 460 -6.29 -17.21 -3.26
N VAL A 461 -5.12 -17.83 -3.05
CA VAL A 461 -4.65 -18.24 -1.72
C VAL A 461 -4.34 -17.02 -0.83
N PHE A 462 -3.71 -15.98 -1.36
CA PHE A 462 -3.45 -14.74 -0.60
C PHE A 462 -4.75 -14.02 -0.20
N ALA A 463 -5.74 -13.97 -1.10
CA ALA A 463 -7.06 -13.42 -0.83
C ALA A 463 -7.80 -14.23 0.24
N ALA A 464 -7.75 -15.58 0.17
CA ALA A 464 -8.39 -16.46 1.15
C ALA A 464 -7.81 -16.33 2.57
N GLU A 465 -6.50 -16.07 2.71
CA GLU A 465 -5.87 -15.78 4.01
C GLU A 465 -6.07 -14.32 4.47
N GLY A 466 -6.67 -13.46 3.64
CA GLY A 466 -6.95 -12.05 3.93
C GLY A 466 -5.73 -11.13 3.84
N ALA A 467 -4.72 -11.47 3.04
CA ALA A 467 -3.44 -10.76 2.92
C ALA A 467 -3.50 -9.54 1.97
N VAL A 468 -4.49 -8.66 2.18
CA VAL A 468 -4.85 -7.51 1.32
C VAL A 468 -3.79 -6.39 1.24
N ASN A 469 -2.71 -6.50 2.00
CA ASN A 469 -1.53 -5.63 1.93
C ASN A 469 -0.40 -6.20 1.03
N ALA A 470 -0.53 -7.43 0.54
CA ALA A 470 0.25 -7.92 -0.59
C ALA A 470 -0.31 -7.34 -1.89
N ARG A 471 0.57 -6.86 -2.78
CA ARG A 471 0.21 -6.26 -4.07
C ARG A 471 0.99 -6.91 -5.20
N PHE A 472 0.28 -7.43 -6.20
CA PHE A 472 0.86 -8.32 -7.20
C PHE A 472 1.35 -7.55 -8.43
N VAL A 473 2.65 -7.69 -8.73
CA VAL A 473 3.37 -7.00 -9.81
C VAL A 473 3.65 -7.98 -10.95
N TRP A 474 2.82 -7.97 -11.99
CA TRP A 474 2.93 -8.88 -13.15
C TRP A 474 4.00 -8.36 -14.11
N ALA A 475 5.20 -8.98 -14.11
CA ALA A 475 6.40 -8.37 -14.68
C ALA A 475 7.07 -9.22 -15.79
N PRO A 476 6.74 -9.01 -17.08
CA PRO A 476 7.51 -9.52 -18.22
C PRO A 476 8.86 -8.80 -18.39
N ASN A 477 9.76 -9.40 -19.18
CA ASN A 477 10.82 -8.63 -19.84
C ASN A 477 10.20 -7.78 -20.95
N TYR A 478 10.75 -6.59 -21.22
CA TYR A 478 10.24 -5.68 -22.27
C TYR A 478 10.11 -6.31 -23.68
N LYS A 479 10.80 -7.44 -23.93
CA LYS A 479 10.61 -8.29 -25.12
C LYS A 479 10.80 -9.77 -24.78
N GLY A 480 10.04 -10.65 -25.43
CA GLY A 480 10.41 -12.06 -25.49
C GLY A 480 11.71 -12.24 -26.29
N THR A 481 12.54 -13.25 -25.96
CA THR A 481 13.80 -13.45 -26.68
C THR A 481 13.54 -13.97 -28.10
N PRO A 482 14.44 -13.72 -29.07
CA PRO A 482 14.34 -14.33 -30.40
C PRO A 482 14.43 -15.86 -30.42
N THR A 483 14.78 -16.49 -29.29
CA THR A 483 14.85 -17.95 -29.10
C THR A 483 13.63 -18.54 -28.40
N THR A 484 12.87 -17.78 -27.58
CA THR A 484 11.60 -18.26 -26.98
C THR A 484 10.65 -18.75 -28.07
N PRO A 485 10.11 -19.98 -28.02
CA PRO A 485 9.12 -20.46 -28.99
C PRO A 485 7.79 -19.70 -28.89
N GLU A 486 7.01 -19.71 -29.97
CA GLU A 486 5.61 -19.29 -29.94
C GLU A 486 4.72 -20.42 -29.39
N PRO A 487 3.72 -20.13 -28.54
CA PRO A 487 3.20 -18.82 -28.15
C PRO A 487 3.90 -18.15 -26.94
N SER A 488 4.90 -18.80 -26.33
CA SER A 488 5.56 -18.33 -25.10
C SER A 488 6.38 -17.04 -25.22
N ARG A 489 6.64 -16.52 -26.42
CA ARG A 489 7.36 -15.25 -26.61
C ARG A 489 6.51 -14.01 -26.29
N HIS A 490 5.20 -14.10 -26.44
CA HIS A 490 4.30 -12.95 -26.34
C HIS A 490 3.73 -12.79 -24.92
N MET A 491 4.06 -11.69 -24.24
CA MET A 491 3.65 -11.45 -22.85
C MET A 491 2.13 -11.44 -22.64
N VAL A 492 1.35 -11.00 -23.64
CA VAL A 492 -0.13 -10.95 -23.57
C VAL A 492 -0.75 -12.33 -23.29
N ASN A 493 -0.10 -13.42 -23.71
CA ASN A 493 -0.57 -14.79 -23.48
C ASN A 493 -0.45 -15.25 -22.01
N TYR A 494 0.21 -14.46 -21.16
CA TYR A 494 0.45 -14.72 -19.74
C TYR A 494 -0.37 -13.81 -18.83
N TYR A 495 -1.20 -12.91 -19.38
CA TYR A 495 -1.92 -11.94 -18.58
C TYR A 495 -3.09 -12.60 -17.84
N PRO A 496 -3.14 -12.55 -16.49
CA PRO A 496 -4.14 -13.29 -15.71
C PRO A 496 -5.47 -12.53 -15.57
N GLY A 497 -5.59 -11.32 -16.13
CA GLY A 497 -6.77 -10.47 -16.06
C GLY A 497 -6.77 -9.54 -14.85
N ASP A 498 -7.49 -8.42 -14.98
CA ASP A 498 -7.38 -7.25 -14.11
C ASP A 498 -7.71 -7.48 -12.63
N ALA A 499 -8.56 -8.47 -12.33
CA ALA A 499 -8.87 -8.87 -10.95
C ALA A 499 -7.68 -9.53 -10.22
N TYR A 500 -6.60 -9.87 -10.93
CA TYR A 500 -5.45 -10.62 -10.44
C TYR A 500 -4.12 -9.83 -10.50
N VAL A 501 -4.15 -8.54 -10.86
CA VAL A 501 -2.95 -7.70 -11.03
C VAL A 501 -3.17 -6.33 -10.40
N ASP A 502 -2.35 -5.95 -9.42
CA ASP A 502 -2.31 -4.57 -8.90
C ASP A 502 -1.47 -3.67 -9.81
N PHE A 503 -0.28 -4.14 -10.21
CA PHE A 503 0.68 -3.39 -11.04
C PHE A 503 1.19 -4.23 -12.21
N ILE A 504 1.44 -3.59 -13.35
CA ILE A 504 2.17 -4.18 -14.46
C ILE A 504 3.65 -3.80 -14.33
N GLY A 505 4.51 -4.79 -14.10
CA GLY A 505 5.95 -4.62 -14.03
C GLY A 505 6.62 -4.64 -15.41
N VAL A 506 7.88 -4.23 -15.49
CA VAL A 506 8.77 -4.54 -16.62
C VAL A 506 10.24 -4.57 -16.21
N SER A 507 11.00 -5.48 -16.81
CA SER A 507 12.47 -5.47 -16.81
C SER A 507 13.02 -5.00 -18.16
N GLY A 508 13.92 -4.01 -18.15
CA GLY A 508 14.48 -3.41 -19.37
C GLY A 508 15.90 -2.84 -19.20
N TYR A 509 16.81 -3.18 -20.11
CA TYR A 509 18.24 -2.86 -19.96
C TYR A 509 18.90 -2.44 -21.28
N ASN A 510 19.74 -1.40 -21.22
CA ASN A 510 20.71 -1.08 -22.26
C ASN A 510 22.02 -1.82 -22.01
N TRP A 511 22.16 -3.02 -22.58
CA TRP A 511 23.33 -3.88 -22.44
C TRP A 511 24.59 -3.40 -23.16
N GLY A 512 24.52 -2.35 -24.01
CA GLY A 512 25.68 -1.83 -24.74
C GLY A 512 26.43 -2.91 -25.51
N ASN A 513 27.69 -3.15 -25.16
CA ASN A 513 28.56 -4.20 -25.73
C ASN A 513 28.84 -5.37 -24.77
N ASP A 514 27.91 -5.70 -23.87
CA ASP A 514 27.99 -6.93 -23.10
C ASP A 514 28.18 -8.16 -24.01
N PRO A 515 29.20 -9.02 -23.81
CA PRO A 515 29.51 -10.11 -24.74
C PRO A 515 28.44 -11.20 -24.88
N GLN A 516 27.42 -11.23 -24.01
CA GLN A 516 26.35 -12.23 -24.01
C GLN A 516 25.01 -11.62 -24.46
N ASN A 517 24.72 -10.39 -24.05
CA ASN A 517 23.40 -9.74 -24.21
C ASN A 517 23.42 -8.48 -25.10
N GLY A 518 24.59 -7.89 -25.34
CA GLY A 518 24.76 -6.57 -25.96
C GLY A 518 25.23 -6.64 -27.41
N THR A 519 24.45 -6.07 -28.33
CA THR A 519 24.82 -5.88 -29.74
C THR A 519 25.10 -4.43 -30.12
N GLY A 520 24.95 -3.50 -29.17
CA GLY A 520 25.09 -2.06 -29.35
C GLY A 520 24.32 -1.26 -28.29
N TRP A 521 24.52 0.05 -28.29
CA TRP A 521 23.76 0.98 -27.44
C TRP A 521 22.29 1.02 -27.85
N THR A 522 21.38 0.89 -26.88
CA THR A 522 19.93 0.91 -27.09
C THR A 522 19.32 2.04 -26.25
N SER A 523 18.48 2.89 -26.84
CA SER A 523 17.81 3.97 -26.09
C SER A 523 16.69 3.43 -25.21
N ALA A 524 16.36 4.15 -24.13
CA ALA A 524 15.19 3.84 -23.30
C ALA A 524 13.88 3.88 -24.11
N GLU A 525 13.73 4.83 -25.03
CA GLU A 525 12.63 4.88 -26.00
C GLU A 525 12.45 3.55 -26.76
N THR A 526 13.55 2.95 -27.25
CA THR A 526 13.53 1.66 -27.97
C THR A 526 13.18 0.47 -27.06
N ILE A 527 13.43 0.59 -25.75
CA ILE A 527 13.13 -0.44 -24.75
C ILE A 527 11.66 -0.35 -24.30
N TYR A 528 11.18 0.85 -23.94
CA TYR A 528 9.91 1.01 -23.25
C TYR A 528 8.72 1.39 -24.13
N ASN A 529 8.87 2.12 -25.24
CA ASN A 529 7.71 2.60 -26.02
C ASN A 529 6.83 1.45 -26.53
N THR A 530 7.42 0.42 -27.12
CA THR A 530 6.68 -0.76 -27.64
C THR A 530 5.97 -1.52 -26.52
N PHE A 531 6.60 -1.61 -25.34
CA PHE A 531 6.02 -2.26 -24.17
C PHE A 531 4.82 -1.45 -23.63
N LEU A 532 4.99 -0.15 -23.40
CA LEU A 532 3.95 0.73 -22.87
C LEU A 532 2.74 0.83 -23.83
N GLN A 533 2.98 0.83 -25.15
CA GLN A 533 1.91 0.74 -26.15
C GLN A 533 1.14 -0.60 -26.10
N GLN A 534 1.82 -1.71 -25.78
CA GLN A 534 1.14 -2.99 -25.58
C GLN A 534 0.36 -3.04 -24.26
N VAL A 535 0.87 -2.43 -23.18
CA VAL A 535 0.14 -2.31 -21.91
C VAL A 535 -1.11 -1.45 -22.07
N ALA A 536 -1.01 -0.29 -22.70
CA ALA A 536 -2.16 0.58 -22.97
C ALA A 536 -3.24 -0.06 -23.86
N ALA A 537 -2.90 -1.09 -24.63
CA ALA A 537 -3.86 -1.89 -25.41
C ALA A 537 -4.37 -3.15 -24.68
N LEU A 538 -3.67 -3.62 -23.64
CA LEU A 538 -3.98 -4.84 -22.89
C LEU A 538 -4.83 -4.55 -21.63
N ALA A 539 -4.47 -3.51 -20.89
CA ALA A 539 -5.04 -3.14 -19.61
C ALA A 539 -4.82 -1.63 -19.36
N PRO A 540 -5.65 -0.75 -19.97
CA PRO A 540 -5.38 0.70 -20.03
C PRO A 540 -5.35 1.38 -18.66
N ASP A 541 -6.09 0.86 -17.68
CA ASP A 541 -6.23 1.48 -16.36
C ASP A 541 -5.19 0.97 -15.34
N LYS A 542 -4.27 0.08 -15.75
CA LYS A 542 -3.29 -0.53 -14.84
C LYS A 542 -2.01 0.31 -14.68
N PRO A 543 -1.57 0.59 -13.43
CA PRO A 543 -0.34 1.32 -13.18
C PRO A 543 0.88 0.47 -13.55
N VAL A 544 1.86 1.11 -14.20
CA VAL A 544 3.11 0.49 -14.62
C VAL A 544 4.25 0.82 -13.66
N LEU A 545 4.95 -0.22 -13.22
CA LEU A 545 6.18 -0.12 -12.45
C LEU A 545 7.35 -0.61 -13.32
N VAL A 546 8.30 0.27 -13.65
CA VAL A 546 9.55 -0.14 -14.32
C VAL A 546 10.45 -0.83 -13.29
N SER A 547 10.12 -2.10 -13.02
CA SER A 547 10.65 -2.91 -11.93
C SER A 547 12.15 -3.21 -12.03
N GLU A 548 12.72 -3.15 -13.23
CA GLU A 548 14.17 -3.07 -13.42
C GLU A 548 14.51 -2.13 -14.59
N ILE A 549 15.41 -1.18 -14.32
CA ILE A 549 16.08 -0.38 -15.35
C ILE A 549 17.59 -0.33 -15.10
N GLY A 550 18.39 -0.41 -16.17
CA GLY A 550 19.85 -0.26 -16.09
C GLY A 550 20.52 0.01 -17.45
N THR A 551 21.70 0.64 -17.41
CA THR A 551 22.50 0.96 -18.62
C THR A 551 23.98 0.61 -18.45
N ALA A 552 24.59 0.11 -19.51
CA ALA A 552 26.05 0.02 -19.62
C ALA A 552 26.70 1.42 -19.45
N PRO A 553 27.91 1.53 -18.86
CA PRO A 553 28.53 2.83 -18.55
C PRO A 553 28.77 3.75 -19.76
N SER A 554 29.17 3.19 -20.91
CA SER A 554 29.32 3.92 -22.18
C SER A 554 29.42 2.97 -23.38
N TYR A 555 29.01 3.43 -24.57
CA TYR A 555 29.31 2.78 -25.85
C TYR A 555 29.18 3.74 -27.03
N GLY A 556 30.09 3.65 -28.01
CA GLY A 556 29.95 4.35 -29.30
C GLY A 556 29.94 5.88 -29.22
N GLY A 557 30.44 6.47 -28.13
CA GLY A 557 30.38 7.91 -27.84
C GLY A 557 29.24 8.34 -26.91
N ASN A 558 28.31 7.43 -26.59
CA ASN A 558 27.24 7.65 -25.62
C ASN A 558 27.68 7.27 -24.20
N SER A 559 27.04 7.83 -23.17
CA SER A 559 27.38 7.61 -21.76
C SER A 559 26.15 7.46 -20.85
N ALA A 560 26.32 6.73 -19.74
CA ALA A 560 25.24 6.43 -18.80
C ALA A 560 24.49 7.67 -18.26
N PRO A 561 25.13 8.78 -17.84
CA PRO A 561 24.38 9.93 -17.30
C PRO A 561 23.51 10.65 -18.33
N GLN A 562 23.81 10.53 -19.63
CA GLN A 562 22.90 11.01 -20.66
C GLN A 562 21.73 10.04 -20.83
N TRP A 563 22.01 8.74 -20.95
CA TRP A 563 20.96 7.72 -21.06
C TRP A 563 19.98 7.75 -19.89
N ILE A 564 20.45 7.99 -18.66
CA ILE A 564 19.60 8.13 -17.47
C ILE A 564 18.62 9.30 -17.63
N ARG A 565 19.10 10.48 -18.02
CA ARG A 565 18.22 11.65 -18.27
C ARG A 565 17.22 11.39 -19.38
N ASP A 566 17.69 10.81 -20.49
CA ASP A 566 16.86 10.48 -21.65
C ASP A 566 15.81 9.41 -21.28
N ALA A 567 16.14 8.48 -20.37
CA ALA A 567 15.23 7.44 -19.87
C ALA A 567 14.13 7.99 -18.96
N PHE A 568 14.49 8.76 -17.92
CA PHE A 568 13.48 9.38 -17.04
C PHE A 568 12.58 10.34 -17.84
N GLY A 569 13.13 11.14 -18.75
CA GLY A 569 12.33 11.99 -19.65
C GLY A 569 11.47 11.23 -20.68
N THR A 570 11.79 9.96 -20.98
CA THR A 570 10.90 9.07 -21.77
C THR A 570 9.74 8.58 -20.91
N LEU A 571 10.00 8.15 -19.67
CA LEU A 571 9.03 7.53 -18.78
C LEU A 571 8.06 8.53 -18.13
N ASP A 572 8.50 9.77 -17.91
CA ASP A 572 7.67 10.93 -17.52
C ASP A 572 6.56 11.22 -18.56
N GLY A 573 6.80 10.87 -19.83
CA GLY A 573 5.85 11.03 -20.94
C GLY A 573 4.68 10.03 -20.98
N PHE A 574 4.58 9.10 -20.03
CA PHE A 574 3.51 8.09 -19.98
C PHE A 574 2.81 8.10 -18.61
N GLU A 575 1.57 8.61 -18.57
CA GLU A 575 0.77 8.76 -17.35
C GLU A 575 0.54 7.46 -16.57
N GLN A 576 0.58 6.31 -17.26
CA GLN A 576 0.50 4.97 -16.67
C GLN A 576 1.73 4.61 -15.82
N VAL A 577 2.92 5.15 -16.12
CA VAL A 577 4.13 4.84 -15.34
C VAL A 577 4.04 5.52 -13.98
N LYS A 578 4.02 4.72 -12.91
CA LYS A 578 3.90 5.16 -11.51
C LYS A 578 5.16 4.93 -10.69
N GLY A 579 6.16 4.23 -11.22
CA GLY A 579 7.46 4.14 -10.56
C GLY A 579 8.58 3.53 -11.42
N VAL A 580 9.82 3.78 -11.01
CA VAL A 580 11.04 3.35 -11.69
C VAL A 580 12.06 2.81 -10.69
N VAL A 581 12.45 1.54 -10.83
CA VAL A 581 13.33 0.81 -9.91
C VAL A 581 14.67 0.53 -10.59
N TRP A 582 15.73 1.24 -10.18
CA TRP A 582 17.05 1.11 -10.76
C TRP A 582 17.77 -0.17 -10.30
N PHE A 583 18.33 -0.94 -11.23
CA PHE A 583 19.13 -2.11 -10.90
C PHE A 583 20.56 -1.71 -10.49
N ASN A 584 20.78 -1.45 -9.20
CA ASN A 584 22.08 -1.00 -8.67
C ASN A 584 22.98 -2.17 -8.22
N ASP A 585 23.18 -3.15 -9.10
CA ASP A 585 24.20 -4.20 -8.94
C ASP A 585 24.85 -4.55 -10.29
N ARG A 586 25.75 -5.53 -10.32
CA ARG A 586 26.24 -6.17 -11.55
C ARG A 586 25.25 -7.20 -12.05
N ALA A 587 25.19 -7.37 -13.38
CA ALA A 587 24.41 -8.42 -14.03
C ALA A 587 24.67 -9.79 -13.39
N TYR A 588 23.60 -10.53 -13.11
CA TYR A 588 23.61 -11.84 -12.46
C TYR A 588 24.29 -11.89 -11.07
N HIS A 589 24.46 -10.73 -10.41
CA HIS A 589 25.23 -10.54 -9.17
C HIS A 589 26.69 -11.00 -9.26
N GLN A 590 27.26 -11.03 -10.48
CA GLN A 590 28.60 -11.55 -10.75
C GLN A 590 29.62 -10.42 -10.94
N ALA A 591 30.81 -10.56 -10.35
CA ALA A 591 31.90 -9.59 -10.49
C ALA A 591 32.35 -9.35 -11.96
N SER A 592 32.13 -10.33 -12.84
CA SER A 592 32.40 -10.27 -14.28
C SER A 592 31.21 -9.80 -15.14
N GLY A 593 30.03 -9.58 -14.55
CA GLY A 593 28.85 -9.09 -15.24
C GLY A 593 28.92 -7.59 -15.54
N MET A 594 28.08 -7.14 -16.48
CA MET A 594 27.85 -5.73 -16.80
C MET A 594 27.58 -4.92 -15.53
N ASP A 595 28.15 -3.71 -15.46
CA ASP A 595 28.07 -2.84 -14.29
C ASP A 595 26.96 -1.82 -14.47
N PHE A 596 25.79 -2.05 -13.84
CA PHE A 596 24.64 -1.14 -13.90
C PHE A 596 24.61 -0.15 -12.72
N ARG A 597 25.58 -0.21 -11.80
CA ARG A 597 25.63 0.63 -10.59
C ARG A 597 25.87 2.09 -10.92
N VAL A 598 25.17 2.99 -10.21
CA VAL A 598 25.19 4.45 -10.48
C VAL A 598 26.58 5.06 -10.29
N ALA A 599 27.43 4.52 -9.40
CA ALA A 599 28.83 4.91 -9.27
C ALA A 599 29.78 3.71 -9.09
N ALA A 600 30.64 3.47 -10.08
CA ALA A 600 31.73 2.49 -9.99
C ALA A 600 33.01 3.04 -9.35
N SER A 601 33.17 4.36 -9.26
CA SER A 601 34.32 5.07 -8.66
C SER A 601 33.94 6.51 -8.28
N PRO A 602 34.32 7.02 -7.09
CA PRO A 602 33.93 8.35 -6.61
C PRO A 602 34.61 9.54 -7.31
N ASN A 603 35.43 9.30 -8.34
CA ASN A 603 36.22 10.33 -9.04
C ASN A 603 35.90 10.49 -10.54
N GLU A 604 35.03 9.66 -11.13
CA GLU A 604 34.72 9.73 -12.57
C GLU A 604 33.43 10.48 -12.91
N TRP A 605 32.57 10.71 -11.91
CA TRP A 605 31.28 11.35 -12.07
C TRP A 605 31.14 12.49 -11.06
N GLY A 606 30.86 13.70 -11.55
CA GLY A 606 30.19 14.71 -10.72
C GLY A 606 28.78 14.22 -10.36
N PRO A 607 28.04 14.90 -9.46
CA PRO A 607 26.74 14.44 -8.99
C PRO A 607 25.82 14.13 -10.18
N VAL A 608 25.57 12.84 -10.42
CA VAL A 608 24.64 12.36 -11.43
C VAL A 608 23.25 12.55 -10.84
N PRO A 609 22.45 13.50 -11.32
CA PRO A 609 21.18 13.76 -10.68
C PRO A 609 20.22 12.65 -11.09
N LEU A 610 19.87 11.80 -10.13
CA LEU A 610 18.51 11.24 -10.02
C LEU A 610 17.53 12.30 -9.47
N SER A 611 17.95 13.58 -9.40
CA SER A 611 17.09 14.69 -9.03
C SER A 611 15.94 14.82 -10.01
N ARG A 612 14.74 14.90 -9.43
CA ARG A 612 13.53 15.47 -10.03
C ARG A 612 13.90 16.73 -10.83
N THR A 613 13.68 16.73 -12.14
CA THR A 613 13.75 17.95 -12.95
C THR A 613 12.59 18.88 -12.56
N GLU A 614 12.60 20.14 -13.00
CA GLU A 614 11.50 21.07 -12.68
C GLU A 614 10.13 20.59 -13.20
N ALA A 615 10.08 19.71 -14.20
CA ALA A 615 8.86 19.01 -14.64
C ALA A 615 8.39 17.93 -13.64
N PHE A 616 9.34 17.15 -13.11
CA PHE A 616 9.13 16.05 -12.16
C PHE A 616 8.88 16.54 -10.71
N GLY A 617 8.75 17.85 -10.50
CA GLY A 617 8.87 18.50 -9.19
C GLY A 617 7.59 18.67 -8.37
N GLN A 618 6.40 18.35 -8.92
CA GLN A 618 5.11 18.82 -8.35
C GLN A 618 4.03 17.75 -8.08
N ALA A 619 4.34 16.45 -8.14
CA ALA A 619 3.38 15.37 -7.87
C ALA A 619 3.83 14.38 -6.76
N ALA A 620 4.82 14.75 -5.95
CA ALA A 620 5.43 13.86 -4.96
C ALA A 620 4.93 14.12 -3.52
N ALA A 621 3.61 14.25 -3.36
CA ALA A 621 2.93 14.43 -2.07
C ALA A 621 1.78 13.43 -1.82
N ASP A 622 1.37 12.67 -2.83
CA ASP A 622 0.12 11.91 -2.85
C ASP A 622 0.36 10.39 -2.98
N TRP A 623 -0.15 9.63 -2.01
CA TRP A 623 -0.09 8.16 -1.82
C TRP A 623 1.30 7.50 -1.48
N VAL A 624 1.51 6.78 -0.36
CA VAL A 624 1.00 6.84 1.05
C VAL A 624 1.75 5.85 1.96
N ASN A 625 1.68 6.05 3.30
CA ASN A 625 2.20 5.14 4.34
C ASN A 625 3.67 4.71 4.17
N GLN A 626 4.55 5.68 3.90
CA GLN A 626 5.90 5.60 4.48
C GLN A 626 5.74 5.72 6.01
N PRO A 627 6.31 4.81 6.83
CA PRO A 627 6.23 4.90 8.28
C PRO A 627 6.67 6.26 8.83
N GLY A 628 5.71 7.08 9.27
CA GLY A 628 5.94 8.42 9.80
C GLY A 628 5.84 9.58 8.80
N LEU A 629 5.48 9.36 7.52
CA LEU A 629 5.12 10.45 6.61
C LEU A 629 3.70 10.95 6.87
N HIS A 630 3.56 12.23 7.23
CA HIS A 630 2.27 12.92 7.38
C HIS A 630 2.27 14.21 6.56
N VAL A 631 1.14 14.53 5.91
CA VAL A 631 1.02 15.65 4.97
C VAL A 631 -0.11 16.59 5.39
N PHE A 632 0.21 17.88 5.52
CA PHE A 632 -0.65 18.91 6.06
C PHE A 632 -0.90 20.02 5.03
N THR A 633 -2.17 20.26 4.71
CA THR A 633 -2.62 21.39 3.86
C THR A 633 -2.46 22.77 4.53
N ARG A 634 -1.81 22.82 5.70
CA ARG A 634 -1.59 24.02 6.53
C ARG A 634 -0.10 24.35 6.58
N ALA A 635 0.21 25.61 6.81
CA ALA A 635 1.58 26.08 7.05
C ALA A 635 1.99 25.85 8.52
N LEU A 636 3.20 25.33 8.75
CA LEU A 636 3.82 25.16 10.08
C LEU A 636 3.87 26.50 10.84
N GLN A 637 4.07 27.61 10.14
CA GLN A 637 3.99 28.97 10.70
C GLN A 637 2.71 29.19 11.54
N GLY A 638 1.58 28.58 11.17
CA GLY A 638 0.29 28.73 11.83
C GLY A 638 -0.05 27.68 12.91
N LEU A 639 0.87 26.79 13.26
CA LEU A 639 0.64 25.69 14.21
C LEU A 639 1.56 25.78 15.44
N GLU A 640 1.10 25.24 16.56
CA GLU A 640 1.92 24.83 17.72
C GLU A 640 2.39 23.38 17.50
N VAL A 641 3.61 23.06 17.92
CA VAL A 641 4.22 21.72 17.79
C VAL A 641 4.83 21.30 19.11
N ASP A 642 4.35 20.18 19.64
CA ASP A 642 4.80 19.54 20.87
C ASP A 642 5.43 18.20 20.50
N SER A 643 6.73 18.24 20.21
CA SER A 643 7.54 17.14 19.66
C SER A 643 8.47 16.58 20.73
N ARG A 644 8.44 15.25 20.89
CA ARG A 644 9.00 14.50 22.02
C ARG A 644 9.77 13.26 21.54
N GLY A 645 10.56 13.40 20.47
CA GLY A 645 11.04 12.28 19.67
C GLY A 645 9.90 11.70 18.82
N SER A 646 9.74 10.37 18.86
CA SER A 646 8.78 9.58 18.06
C SER A 646 7.30 9.81 18.36
N LEU A 647 6.96 10.87 19.08
CA LEU A 647 5.60 11.35 19.33
C LEU A 647 5.57 12.86 19.14
N VAL A 648 4.73 13.34 18.21
CA VAL A 648 4.55 14.76 17.92
C VAL A 648 3.06 15.09 17.95
N THR A 649 2.69 16.13 18.70
CA THR A 649 1.34 16.70 18.68
C THR A 649 1.36 18.05 17.97
N LEU A 650 0.45 18.25 17.02
CA LEU A 650 0.28 19.48 16.26
C LEU A 650 -1.04 20.13 16.66
N ARG A 651 -1.05 21.43 16.99
CA ARG A 651 -2.26 22.16 17.40
C ARG A 651 -2.48 23.44 16.61
N GLY A 652 -3.75 23.78 16.38
CA GLY A 652 -4.17 25.01 15.74
C GLY A 652 -5.67 25.29 15.93
N PRO A 653 -6.20 26.39 15.36
CA PRO A 653 -7.62 26.73 15.50
C PRO A 653 -8.54 25.64 14.93
N GLY A 654 -9.24 24.94 15.83
CA GLY A 654 -10.12 23.82 15.49
C GLY A 654 -9.39 22.58 14.98
N PHE A 655 -8.13 22.36 15.37
CA PHE A 655 -7.29 21.27 14.89
C PHE A 655 -6.32 20.81 15.99
N GLU A 656 -6.34 19.52 16.33
CA GLU A 656 -5.28 18.85 17.09
C GLU A 656 -5.07 17.47 16.46
N GLU A 657 -3.81 17.13 16.16
CA GLU A 657 -3.43 15.86 15.56
C GLU A 657 -2.19 15.30 16.26
N VAL A 658 -2.18 13.99 16.50
CA VAL A 658 -1.09 13.29 17.19
C VAL A 658 -0.51 12.26 16.23
N VAL A 659 0.78 12.38 15.94
CA VAL A 659 1.51 11.52 14.99
C VAL A 659 2.69 10.85 15.70
N SER A 660 3.01 9.61 15.32
CA SER A 660 4.07 8.84 15.96
C SER A 660 4.78 7.88 15.01
N GLY A 661 6.08 7.69 15.22
CA GLY A 661 6.94 6.89 14.35
C GLY A 661 8.43 7.14 14.61
N ALA A 662 9.28 6.18 14.29
CA ALA A 662 10.72 6.23 14.60
C ALA A 662 11.58 7.05 13.60
N ARG A 663 10.96 7.58 12.53
CA ARG A 663 11.49 8.60 11.60
C ARG A 663 10.34 9.41 11.02
N LEU A 664 9.86 10.41 11.75
CA LEU A 664 8.75 11.24 11.30
C LEU A 664 9.16 12.24 10.19
N ARG A 665 8.31 12.38 9.17
CA ARG A 665 8.46 13.30 8.03
C ARG A 665 7.14 14.08 7.87
N LEU A 666 7.12 15.33 8.32
CA LEU A 666 5.91 16.15 8.37
C LEU A 666 5.96 17.21 7.27
N VAL A 667 5.16 17.04 6.22
CA VAL A 667 5.10 17.93 5.05
C VAL A 667 4.02 18.99 5.28
N PHE A 668 4.40 20.26 5.32
CA PHE A 668 3.49 21.41 5.46
C PHE A 668 3.46 22.25 4.18
N ALA A 669 2.45 23.10 4.05
CA ALA A 669 2.29 24.00 2.89
C ALA A 669 3.42 25.04 2.73
N ASP A 670 4.29 25.20 3.74
CA ASP A 670 5.43 26.11 3.79
C ASP A 670 6.81 25.41 3.90
N GLY A 671 6.87 24.07 3.92
CA GLY A 671 8.12 23.31 3.97
C GLY A 671 7.98 21.92 4.63
N VAL A 672 9.08 21.19 4.77
CA VAL A 672 9.07 19.81 5.32
C VAL A 672 9.91 19.72 6.60
N LEU A 673 9.33 19.24 7.69
CA LEU A 673 10.08 18.78 8.86
C LEU A 673 10.47 17.31 8.66
N ARG A 674 11.66 16.95 9.11
CA ARG A 674 12.20 15.59 9.04
C ARG A 674 12.93 15.28 10.34
N ASP A 675 12.65 14.12 10.90
CA ASP A 675 13.51 13.46 11.87
C ASP A 675 14.65 12.78 11.08
N GLN A 676 15.81 13.43 11.02
CA GLN A 676 16.93 13.05 10.13
C GLN A 676 17.99 12.20 10.87
N ASP A 677 18.77 11.45 10.10
CA ASP A 677 19.85 10.55 10.56
C ASP A 677 19.42 9.36 11.46
N GLY A 678 18.19 9.32 11.99
CA GLY A 678 17.75 8.29 12.95
C GLY A 678 18.45 8.35 14.32
N ASP A 679 19.16 9.46 14.58
CA ASP A 679 19.83 9.76 15.84
C ASP A 679 18.82 10.37 16.81
N ALA A 680 18.06 9.53 17.54
CA ALA A 680 16.95 9.96 18.39
C ALA A 680 17.30 11.01 19.48
N LEU A 681 18.59 11.31 19.71
CA LEU A 681 19.05 12.41 20.57
C LEU A 681 18.98 13.79 19.89
N MET A 682 18.89 13.84 18.56
CA MET A 682 18.85 15.00 17.67
C MET A 682 17.51 15.03 16.92
N ASP A 683 16.45 15.42 17.63
CA ASP A 683 15.08 15.48 17.11
C ASP A 683 14.96 16.65 16.11
N GLY A 684 15.01 16.31 14.82
CA GLY A 684 14.98 17.29 13.73
C GLY A 684 13.67 18.07 13.66
N ILE A 685 12.56 17.50 14.15
CA ILE A 685 11.24 18.12 14.19
C ILE A 685 11.18 19.14 15.32
N HIS A 686 11.58 18.73 16.53
CA HIS A 686 11.72 19.62 17.69
C HIS A 686 12.58 20.83 17.36
N TYR A 687 13.73 20.58 16.74
CA TYR A 687 14.71 21.61 16.43
C TYR A 687 14.17 22.64 15.43
N ALA A 688 13.61 22.19 14.30
CA ALA A 688 13.11 23.10 13.28
C ALA A 688 11.78 23.78 13.66
N ALA A 689 10.92 23.13 14.46
CA ALA A 689 9.70 23.75 14.98
C ALA A 689 9.99 24.85 16.03
N THR A 690 11.01 24.65 16.87
CA THR A 690 11.50 25.61 17.88
C THR A 690 12.30 26.73 17.23
N TYR A 691 13.22 26.39 16.33
CA TYR A 691 14.13 27.32 15.65
C TYR A 691 13.66 27.56 14.20
N ARG A 692 12.51 28.23 14.09
CA ARG A 692 11.85 28.53 12.80
C ARG A 692 12.69 29.39 11.85
N ASP A 693 13.70 30.08 12.37
CA ASP A 693 14.76 30.76 11.61
C ASP A 693 15.58 29.78 10.76
N ILE A 694 15.88 28.59 11.30
CA ILE A 694 16.65 27.53 10.62
C ILE A 694 15.76 26.79 9.61
N TYR A 695 14.52 26.49 9.99
CA TYR A 695 13.50 25.89 9.11
C TYR A 695 13.23 26.76 7.87
N ALA A 696 12.94 28.05 8.07
CA ALA A 696 12.65 28.98 6.97
C ALA A 696 13.87 29.25 6.06
N ALA A 697 15.08 28.93 6.51
CA ALA A 697 16.29 28.96 5.69
C ALA A 697 16.56 27.65 4.93
N GLY A 698 15.77 26.59 5.14
CA GLY A 698 15.95 25.28 4.51
C GLY A 698 17.22 24.55 4.97
N VAL A 699 17.74 24.88 6.15
CA VAL A 699 19.00 24.31 6.68
C VAL A 699 18.72 23.06 7.50
N ASP A 700 19.50 22.00 7.27
CA ASP A 700 19.42 20.76 8.05
C ASP A 700 19.66 21.01 9.56
N PRO A 701 18.70 20.63 10.43
CA PRO A 701 18.85 20.66 11.89
C PRO A 701 20.12 19.98 12.42
N ALA A 702 20.49 18.80 11.92
CA ALA A 702 21.57 18.02 12.50
C ALA A 702 22.94 18.66 12.20
N ALA A 703 23.21 19.04 10.96
CA ALA A 703 24.37 19.81 10.55
C ALA A 703 24.41 21.19 11.23
N HIS A 704 23.26 21.89 11.34
CA HIS A 704 23.20 23.18 12.02
C HIS A 704 23.58 23.04 13.51
N TYR A 705 22.98 22.10 14.22
CA TYR A 705 23.28 21.87 15.63
C TYR A 705 24.76 21.49 15.81
N ARG A 706 25.26 20.55 15.01
CA ARG A 706 26.65 20.03 15.03
C ARG A 706 27.70 21.12 14.78
N SER A 707 27.42 22.06 13.86
CA SER A 707 28.34 23.16 13.49
C SER A 707 28.22 24.42 14.36
N PHE A 708 27.00 24.84 14.72
CA PHE A 708 26.72 26.15 15.33
C PHE A 708 25.79 26.07 16.55
N GLY A 709 24.67 25.35 16.44
CA GLY A 709 23.58 25.40 17.42
C GLY A 709 24.00 25.07 18.86
N TRP A 710 24.94 24.13 19.05
CA TRP A 710 25.45 23.81 20.39
C TRP A 710 26.26 24.95 21.05
N GLN A 711 26.84 25.84 20.24
CA GLN A 711 27.56 27.04 20.70
C GLN A 711 26.57 28.17 21.03
N GLU A 712 25.54 28.32 20.20
CA GLU A 712 24.43 29.26 20.36
C GLU A 712 23.53 28.95 21.56
N GLY A 713 23.57 27.71 22.07
CA GLY A 713 22.71 27.27 23.16
C GLY A 713 21.32 26.81 22.71
N LYS A 714 21.17 26.46 21.43
CA LYS A 714 19.97 25.81 20.89
C LYS A 714 19.93 24.34 21.37
N ASP A 715 18.76 23.83 21.72
CA ASP A 715 18.56 22.50 22.31
C ASP A 715 18.17 21.48 21.21
N PRO A 716 18.82 20.29 21.12
CA PRO A 716 18.68 19.37 20.00
C PRO A 716 17.43 18.47 20.07
N SER A 717 16.80 18.34 21.24
CA SER A 717 15.59 17.55 21.47
C SER A 717 14.94 17.98 22.79
N ALA A 718 13.63 17.72 22.95
CA ALA A 718 12.82 18.25 24.06
C ALA A 718 13.32 17.92 25.49
N TYR A 719 14.17 16.90 25.62
CA TYR A 719 14.68 16.41 26.91
C TYR A 719 16.21 16.49 27.04
N PHE A 720 16.90 17.16 26.10
CA PHE A 720 18.31 17.49 26.21
C PHE A 720 18.52 19.01 26.18
N SER A 721 19.03 19.61 27.25
CA SER A 721 19.37 21.04 27.24
C SER A 721 20.86 21.27 27.08
N THR A 722 21.25 21.86 25.96
CA THR A 722 22.60 22.32 25.63
C THR A 722 23.16 23.25 26.70
N LEU A 723 22.34 24.18 27.20
CA LEU A 723 22.76 25.13 28.24
C LEU A 723 22.67 24.54 29.64
N GLY A 724 21.61 23.79 29.96
CA GLY A 724 21.48 23.10 31.25
C GLY A 724 22.59 22.07 31.49
N TYR A 725 22.85 21.20 30.51
CA TYR A 725 23.92 20.20 30.58
C TYR A 725 25.30 20.87 30.73
N ARG A 726 25.58 21.95 29.98
CA ARG A 726 26.83 22.72 30.13
C ARG A 726 26.90 23.52 31.44
N SER A 727 25.79 23.82 32.09
CA SER A 727 25.75 24.49 33.40
C SER A 727 26.14 23.53 34.51
N ALA A 728 25.48 22.37 34.59
CA ALA A 728 25.78 21.31 35.54
C ALA A 728 27.19 20.73 35.34
N ASN A 729 27.58 20.47 34.10
CA ASN A 729 28.85 19.83 33.75
C ASN A 729 29.93 20.89 33.46
N ALA A 730 30.49 21.45 34.54
CA ALA A 730 31.49 22.51 34.47
C ALA A 730 32.80 22.10 33.77
N ASP A 731 33.12 20.81 33.76
CA ASP A 731 34.24 20.20 33.02
C ASP A 731 33.98 20.20 31.50
N VAL A 732 32.80 19.75 31.06
CA VAL A 732 32.36 19.79 29.65
C VAL A 732 32.36 21.23 29.13
N ARG A 733 31.88 22.17 29.95
CA ARG A 733 31.90 23.62 29.66
C ARG A 733 33.31 24.18 29.51
N GLN A 734 34.26 23.73 30.34
CA GLN A 734 35.68 24.15 30.27
C GLN A 734 36.44 23.50 29.10
N ALA A 735 36.11 22.25 28.75
CA ALA A 735 36.67 21.55 27.60
C ALA A 735 36.22 22.15 26.26
N GLY A 736 35.08 22.85 26.23
CA GLY A 736 34.59 23.52 25.02
C GLY A 736 34.13 22.55 23.93
N VAL A 737 33.67 21.35 24.33
CA VAL A 737 33.18 20.30 23.41
C VAL A 737 31.67 20.40 23.20
N ASN A 738 31.16 19.79 22.13
CA ASN A 738 29.71 19.64 21.91
C ASN A 738 29.10 18.79 23.05
N PRO A 739 28.10 19.30 23.79
CA PRO A 739 27.54 18.62 24.96
C PRO A 739 26.73 17.37 24.61
N LEU A 740 26.06 17.34 23.46
CA LEU A 740 25.29 16.17 23.02
C LEU A 740 26.23 15.01 22.68
N GLU A 741 27.34 15.32 21.99
CA GLU A 741 28.36 14.32 21.66
C GLU A 741 29.10 13.86 22.92
N HIS A 742 29.39 14.75 23.87
CA HIS A 742 29.91 14.35 25.18
C HIS A 742 28.92 13.43 25.93
N PHE A 743 27.63 13.73 25.91
CA PHE A 743 26.59 12.93 26.53
C PHE A 743 26.50 11.52 25.91
N ARG A 744 26.48 11.45 24.58
CA ARG A 744 26.49 10.21 23.78
C ARG A 744 27.71 9.34 24.06
N GLN A 745 28.90 9.93 24.11
CA GLN A 745 30.15 9.19 24.29
C GLN A 745 30.43 8.79 25.74
N ASN A 746 30.11 9.64 26.71
CA ASN A 746 30.51 9.48 28.12
C ASN A 746 29.35 9.76 29.09
N GLY A 747 28.61 10.85 28.88
CA GLY A 747 27.73 11.41 29.91
C GLY A 747 26.59 10.50 30.38
N SER A 748 25.91 9.78 29.48
CA SER A 748 24.86 8.84 29.92
C SER A 748 25.43 7.61 30.67
N ALA A 749 26.63 7.16 30.30
CA ALA A 749 27.34 6.10 31.01
C ALA A 749 27.84 6.56 32.40
N GLU A 750 28.19 7.84 32.52
CA GLU A 750 28.54 8.50 33.80
C GLU A 750 27.32 8.90 34.63
N GLY A 751 26.09 8.75 34.11
CA GLY A 751 24.85 9.10 34.81
C GLY A 751 24.58 10.62 34.91
N ARG A 752 25.14 11.41 33.99
CA ARG A 752 24.93 12.87 33.91
C ARG A 752 23.62 13.18 33.19
N ASP A 753 22.62 13.63 33.93
CA ASP A 753 21.28 13.86 33.36
C ASP A 753 21.27 14.95 32.25
N PRO A 754 20.50 14.73 31.15
CA PRO A 754 20.53 15.55 29.94
C PRO A 754 19.77 16.89 30.07
N SER A 755 18.79 16.98 30.96
CA SER A 755 18.00 18.18 31.22
C SER A 755 17.37 18.12 32.62
N ALA A 756 16.77 19.22 33.08
CA ALA A 756 16.05 19.23 34.36
C ALA A 756 14.81 18.32 34.37
N GLU A 757 14.27 17.95 33.21
CA GLU A 757 13.01 17.21 33.05
C GLU A 757 13.20 15.70 32.84
N PHE A 758 14.44 15.19 32.78
CA PHE A 758 14.72 13.78 32.52
C PHE A 758 15.88 13.23 33.39
N ASP A 759 15.54 12.32 34.29
CA ASP A 759 16.47 11.55 35.14
C ASP A 759 16.77 10.16 34.53
N LEU A 760 18.02 9.92 34.15
CA LEU A 760 18.51 8.68 33.54
C LEU A 760 18.38 7.47 34.48
N ARG A 761 18.46 7.71 35.80
CA ARG A 761 18.53 6.67 36.84
C ARG A 761 17.13 6.20 37.17
N MET A 762 16.22 7.15 37.40
CA MET A 762 14.79 6.92 37.58
C MET A 762 14.17 6.26 36.35
N TYR A 763 14.54 6.68 35.13
CA TYR A 763 14.05 6.00 33.93
C TYR A 763 14.46 4.51 33.91
N LYS A 764 15.69 4.17 34.30
CA LYS A 764 16.14 2.76 34.44
C LYS A 764 15.44 2.02 35.59
N VAL A 765 15.14 2.68 36.72
CA VAL A 765 14.42 2.08 37.86
C VAL A 765 12.98 1.70 37.49
N TYR A 766 12.28 2.58 36.76
CA TYR A 766 10.89 2.35 36.35
C TYR A 766 10.75 1.54 35.05
N ASN A 767 11.82 1.40 34.27
CA ASN A 767 11.87 0.59 33.05
C ASN A 767 12.98 -0.48 33.15
N PRO A 768 12.76 -1.55 33.95
CA PRO A 768 13.77 -2.59 34.19
C PRO A 768 14.08 -3.43 32.93
N ASP A 769 13.22 -3.40 31.92
CA ASP A 769 13.44 -3.96 30.59
C ASP A 769 14.53 -3.19 29.83
N VAL A 770 14.45 -1.85 29.81
CA VAL A 770 15.46 -0.95 29.21
C VAL A 770 16.80 -1.11 29.94
N ALA A 771 16.76 -1.20 31.28
CA ALA A 771 17.94 -1.43 32.10
C ALA A 771 18.58 -2.81 31.85
N ALA A 772 17.79 -3.87 31.71
CA ALA A 772 18.27 -5.22 31.44
C ALA A 772 18.81 -5.39 30.01
N ALA A 773 18.24 -4.67 29.03
CA ALA A 773 18.73 -4.61 27.66
C ALA A 773 20.01 -3.75 27.51
N GLY A 774 20.40 -2.98 28.54
CA GLY A 774 21.57 -2.11 28.52
C GLY A 774 21.41 -0.87 27.64
N LEU A 775 20.17 -0.48 27.33
CA LEU A 775 19.86 0.62 26.41
C LEU A 775 20.07 1.99 27.07
N GLU A 776 20.40 2.99 26.25
CA GLU A 776 20.59 4.38 26.68
C GLU A 776 19.20 5.02 26.96
N PRO A 777 18.92 5.50 28.20
CA PRO A 777 17.58 5.97 28.59
C PRO A 777 16.96 7.05 27.72
N LEU A 778 17.73 8.08 27.34
CA LEU A 778 17.16 9.21 26.61
C LEU A 778 16.86 8.82 25.17
N THR A 779 17.81 8.14 24.52
CA THR A 779 17.67 7.54 23.19
C THR A 779 16.48 6.59 23.15
N HIS A 780 16.30 5.72 24.15
CA HIS A 780 15.14 4.83 24.23
C HIS A 780 13.83 5.60 24.39
N TYR A 781 13.79 6.63 25.24
CA TYR A 781 12.57 7.40 25.44
C TYR A 781 12.16 8.18 24.19
N LEU A 782 13.11 8.85 23.54
CA LEU A 782 12.88 9.61 22.31
C LEU A 782 12.56 8.68 21.12
N ALA A 783 13.16 7.49 21.02
CA ALA A 783 12.84 6.56 19.94
C ALA A 783 11.51 5.81 20.13
N PHE A 784 11.18 5.41 21.36
CA PHE A 784 10.03 4.52 21.64
C PHE A 784 9.20 4.96 22.85
N GLY A 785 9.86 5.28 23.96
CA GLY A 785 9.20 5.42 25.25
C GLY A 785 8.15 6.55 25.33
N ALA A 786 8.28 7.60 24.53
CA ALA A 786 7.27 8.66 24.43
C ALA A 786 5.96 8.14 23.83
N ALA A 787 6.03 7.44 22.70
CA ALA A 787 4.89 6.82 22.03
C ALA A 787 4.29 5.64 22.84
N GLU A 788 5.12 4.89 23.57
CA GLU A 788 4.68 3.86 24.52
C GLU A 788 4.02 4.44 25.80
N GLY A 789 4.01 5.76 25.99
CA GLY A 789 3.46 6.41 27.19
C GLY A 789 4.25 6.14 28.48
N ARG A 790 5.54 5.77 28.36
CA ARG A 790 6.42 5.56 29.53
C ARG A 790 6.60 6.86 30.31
N ARG A 791 6.75 6.73 31.63
CA ARG A 791 6.93 7.87 32.52
C ARG A 791 8.39 8.32 32.54
N ILE A 792 8.58 9.63 32.50
CA ILE A 792 9.83 10.31 32.82
C ILE A 792 9.70 10.99 34.18
N HIS A 793 10.85 11.31 34.76
CA HIS A 793 10.97 12.01 36.03
C HIS A 793 11.95 13.16 35.85
N ALA A 794 11.67 14.32 36.45
CA ALA A 794 12.64 15.41 36.53
C ALA A 794 13.91 14.96 37.25
N ALA A 795 15.06 15.54 36.87
CA ALA A 795 16.37 15.20 37.40
C ALA A 795 16.43 15.36 38.93
N VAL A 796 16.85 14.31 39.65
CA VAL A 796 17.10 14.36 41.10
C VAL A 796 18.52 13.88 41.37
N GLY A 797 19.38 14.82 41.77
CA GLY A 797 20.81 14.62 41.97
C GLY A 797 21.18 14.03 43.33
N ASP A 798 22.43 13.61 43.47
CA ASP A 798 22.95 13.03 44.72
C ASP A 798 23.33 14.08 45.80
N ASP A 799 23.46 15.36 45.42
CA ASP A 799 23.85 16.45 46.33
C ASP A 799 22.63 17.34 46.67
N ILE A 800 21.73 16.79 47.49
CA ILE A 800 20.53 17.48 48.01
C ILE A 800 20.83 18.07 49.39
N ARG A 801 21.00 19.40 49.45
CA ARG A 801 21.42 20.14 50.65
C ARG A 801 20.25 20.82 51.34
N GLY A 802 19.47 20.04 52.10
CA GLY A 802 18.30 20.55 52.84
C GLY A 802 17.17 20.97 51.91
N GLY A 803 16.77 20.07 51.03
CA GLY A 803 15.77 20.30 49.98
C GLY A 803 16.25 21.06 48.74
N LEU A 804 17.44 21.65 48.73
CA LEU A 804 18.04 22.22 47.52
C LEU A 804 18.84 21.16 46.78
N ASP A 805 18.37 20.76 45.61
CA ASP A 805 19.06 19.86 44.69
C ASP A 805 19.98 20.68 43.79
N LEU A 806 21.30 20.52 43.94
CA LEU A 806 22.25 21.33 43.18
C LEU A 806 22.33 20.94 41.70
N GLN A 807 21.96 19.71 41.35
CA GLN A 807 21.98 19.24 39.97
C GLN A 807 20.76 19.76 39.22
N TYR A 808 19.56 19.57 39.77
CA TYR A 808 18.33 20.16 39.24
C TYR A 808 18.44 21.68 39.11
N TYR A 809 19.01 22.34 40.13
CA TYR A 809 19.18 23.80 40.10
C TYR A 809 20.16 24.24 39.01
N LEU A 810 21.28 23.54 38.78
CA LEU A 810 22.20 23.88 37.70
C LEU A 810 21.63 23.55 36.30
N LEU A 811 20.87 22.47 36.17
CA LEU A 811 20.21 22.09 34.91
C LEU A 811 19.10 23.09 34.53
N SER A 812 18.30 23.54 35.50
CA SER A 812 17.19 24.49 35.28
C SER A 812 17.61 25.97 35.30
N GLN A 813 18.76 26.32 35.91
CA GLN A 813 19.25 27.69 36.03
C GLN A 813 20.65 27.85 35.38
N PRO A 814 20.76 27.84 34.02
CA PRO A 814 22.06 27.77 33.37
C PRO A 814 23.00 28.95 33.69
N ASP A 815 22.44 30.15 33.86
CA ASP A 815 23.17 31.38 34.16
C ASP A 815 23.99 31.29 35.45
N VAL A 816 23.51 30.56 36.45
CA VAL A 816 24.22 30.33 37.72
C VAL A 816 25.49 29.52 37.49
N GLY A 817 25.41 28.45 36.68
CA GLY A 817 26.56 27.63 36.31
C GLY A 817 27.55 28.38 35.41
N PHE A 818 27.06 29.13 34.42
CA PHE A 818 27.92 29.98 33.56
C PHE A 818 28.59 31.11 34.36
N ALA A 819 27.96 31.67 35.38
CA ALA A 819 28.57 32.64 36.30
C ALA A 819 29.59 32.01 37.28
N GLY A 820 29.63 30.69 37.41
CA GLY A 820 30.56 29.97 38.29
C GLY A 820 30.29 30.15 39.79
N VAL A 821 29.04 30.46 40.16
CA VAL A 821 28.63 30.69 41.56
C VAL A 821 28.20 29.36 42.20
N ASP A 822 28.55 29.14 43.48
CA ASP A 822 28.03 28.00 44.26
C ASP A 822 26.49 28.06 44.31
N PRO A 823 25.75 27.04 43.83
CA PRO A 823 24.28 27.12 43.73
C PRO A 823 23.60 27.31 45.08
N ALA A 824 24.14 26.73 46.15
CA ALA A 824 23.62 26.90 47.50
C ALA A 824 23.85 28.31 48.06
N ALA A 825 24.94 28.98 47.71
CA ALA A 825 25.13 30.41 47.96
C ALA A 825 24.16 31.25 47.11
N HIS A 826 24.01 30.94 45.82
CA HIS A 826 23.11 31.66 44.92
C HIS A 826 21.66 31.65 45.40
N PHE A 827 21.11 30.46 45.70
CA PHE A 827 19.71 30.30 46.12
C PHE A 827 19.37 31.15 47.36
N ARG A 828 20.19 31.04 48.42
CA ARG A 828 20.01 31.77 49.69
C ARG A 828 20.20 33.29 49.56
N ALA A 829 21.12 33.71 48.68
CA ALA A 829 21.43 35.12 48.46
C ALA A 829 20.38 35.83 47.59
N SER A 830 19.96 35.21 46.50
CA SER A 830 19.06 35.83 45.51
C SER A 830 18.03 34.87 44.91
N GLY A 831 18.38 33.62 44.66
CA GLY A 831 17.56 32.70 43.85
C GLY A 831 16.11 32.53 44.32
N TRP A 832 15.86 32.42 45.64
CA TRP A 832 14.48 32.32 46.13
C TRP A 832 13.70 33.65 46.01
N ARG A 833 14.41 34.79 46.05
CA ARG A 833 13.82 36.14 45.85
C ARG A 833 13.51 36.41 44.38
N GLU A 834 14.22 35.73 43.49
CA GLU A 834 13.97 35.66 42.04
C GLU A 834 12.87 34.64 41.68
N GLY A 835 12.37 33.86 42.67
CA GLY A 835 11.33 32.86 42.46
C GLY A 835 11.81 31.57 41.78
N ARG A 836 13.12 31.29 41.77
CA ARG A 836 13.70 30.08 41.14
C ARG A 836 13.55 28.86 42.04
N ASP A 837 13.20 27.72 41.46
CA ASP A 837 12.87 26.51 42.20
C ASP A 837 14.08 25.67 42.62
N PRO A 838 14.14 25.20 43.88
CA PRO A 838 15.29 24.47 44.42
C PRO A 838 15.29 22.97 44.09
N ASN A 839 14.17 22.41 43.66
CA ASN A 839 13.98 21.04 43.18
C ASN A 839 12.64 20.96 42.42
N ALA A 840 12.42 19.92 41.61
CA ALA A 840 11.23 19.77 40.76
C ALA A 840 9.86 19.75 41.49
N TYR A 841 9.87 19.56 42.82
CA TYR A 841 8.70 19.40 43.69
C TYR A 841 8.51 20.56 44.69
N PHE A 842 9.25 21.67 44.54
CA PHE A 842 9.10 22.88 45.35
C PHE A 842 8.90 24.12 44.47
N ASP A 843 7.71 24.70 44.48
CA ASP A 843 7.36 25.91 43.74
C ASP A 843 7.53 27.12 44.66
N THR A 844 8.59 27.87 44.44
CA THR A 844 9.05 28.99 45.27
C THR A 844 8.14 30.19 45.16
N ALA A 845 7.64 30.48 43.95
CA ALA A 845 6.74 31.58 43.69
C ALA A 845 5.35 31.27 44.25
N GLY A 846 4.84 30.06 44.03
CA GLY A 846 3.58 29.55 44.54
C GLY A 846 3.56 29.40 46.06
N TYR A 847 4.63 28.89 46.68
CA TYR A 847 4.73 28.80 48.14
C TYR A 847 4.63 30.19 48.77
N LEU A 848 5.32 31.18 48.21
CA LEU A 848 5.24 32.57 48.65
C LEU A 848 3.90 33.24 48.27
N ALA A 849 3.19 32.79 47.22
CA ALA A 849 1.88 33.29 46.85
C ALA A 849 0.78 32.80 47.82
N THR A 850 0.73 31.49 48.05
CA THR A 850 -0.19 30.77 48.94
C THR A 850 0.04 31.15 50.40
N TYR A 851 1.27 31.02 50.89
CA TYR A 851 1.59 31.21 52.31
C TYR A 851 1.98 32.67 52.60
N ALA A 852 0.94 33.51 52.64
CA ALA A 852 1.04 34.96 52.80
C ALA A 852 1.77 35.41 54.09
N ASP A 853 1.79 34.59 55.13
CA ASP A 853 2.52 34.81 56.38
C ASP A 853 4.04 34.59 56.22
N VAL A 854 4.45 33.55 55.49
CA VAL A 854 5.86 33.31 55.12
C VAL A 854 6.38 34.45 54.25
N ARG A 855 5.58 34.88 53.26
CA ARG A 855 5.84 36.06 52.44
C ARG A 855 5.96 37.34 53.28
N ALA A 856 5.10 37.55 54.26
CA ALA A 856 5.14 38.70 55.16
C ALA A 856 6.35 38.66 56.12
N ALA A 857 6.82 37.48 56.50
CA ALA A 857 8.04 37.30 57.31
C ALA A 857 9.34 37.55 56.51
N GLY A 858 9.30 37.50 55.18
CA GLY A 858 10.45 37.77 54.31
C GLY A 858 11.58 36.74 54.44
N VAL A 859 11.22 35.50 54.80
CA VAL A 859 12.16 34.38 55.00
C VAL A 859 12.28 33.52 53.74
N ASP A 860 13.39 32.78 53.65
CA ASP A 860 13.62 31.75 52.64
C ASP A 860 12.52 30.66 52.73
N PRO A 861 11.70 30.45 51.67
CA PRO A 861 10.53 29.58 51.72
C PRO A 861 10.90 28.09 51.82
N LEU A 862 12.02 27.68 51.20
CA LEU A 862 12.52 26.31 51.30
C LEU A 862 13.01 26.04 52.74
N ALA A 863 13.78 26.97 53.30
CA ALA A 863 14.23 26.87 54.69
C ALA A 863 13.04 26.88 55.66
N HIS A 864 12.00 27.67 55.40
CA HIS A 864 10.75 27.65 56.16
C HIS A 864 10.05 26.28 56.09
N TYR A 865 9.86 25.75 54.87
CA TYR A 865 9.22 24.45 54.68
C TYR A 865 9.98 23.33 55.39
N MET A 866 11.30 23.27 55.21
CA MET A 866 12.17 22.24 55.78
C MET A 866 12.23 22.30 57.31
N ALA A 867 12.23 23.49 57.90
CA ALA A 867 12.25 23.67 59.35
C ALA A 867 10.87 23.45 60.01
N SER A 868 9.80 24.00 59.43
CA SER A 868 8.49 24.11 60.09
C SER A 868 7.32 23.77 59.17
N GLY A 869 7.28 24.27 57.93
CA GLY A 869 6.09 24.19 57.08
C GLY A 869 5.53 22.79 56.86
N TRP A 870 6.40 21.77 56.74
CA TRP A 870 5.96 20.37 56.62
C TRP A 870 5.23 19.83 57.87
N ARG A 871 5.55 20.37 59.06
CA ARG A 871 4.90 20.03 60.34
C ARG A 871 3.59 20.78 60.55
N GLU A 872 3.38 21.83 59.77
CA GLU A 872 2.16 22.65 59.72
C GLU A 872 1.18 22.13 58.65
N GLY A 873 1.52 21.04 57.95
CA GLY A 873 0.69 20.46 56.89
C GLY A 873 0.67 21.27 55.59
N ARG A 874 1.60 22.22 55.41
CA ARG A 874 1.74 23.01 54.18
C ARG A 874 2.47 22.22 53.10
N ASP A 875 2.12 22.46 51.85
CA ASP A 875 2.77 21.81 50.69
C ASP A 875 3.92 22.63 50.11
N PRO A 876 4.93 21.98 49.52
CA PRO A 876 6.01 22.66 48.83
C PRO A 876 5.63 23.06 47.39
N SER A 877 4.70 22.35 46.76
CA SER A 877 4.14 22.63 45.44
C SER A 877 2.85 21.83 45.22
N THR A 878 2.09 22.17 44.18
CA THR A 878 0.95 21.35 43.69
C THR A 878 1.35 19.95 43.20
N ARG A 879 2.66 19.64 43.15
CA ARG A 879 3.23 18.35 42.75
C ARG A 879 3.58 17.45 43.95
N PHE A 880 3.25 17.85 45.18
CA PHE A 880 3.57 17.06 46.39
C PHE A 880 2.61 17.39 47.55
N ASP A 881 1.71 16.47 47.91
CA ASP A 881 0.88 16.59 49.11
C ASP A 881 1.65 16.02 50.31
N THR A 882 2.00 16.92 51.23
CA THR A 882 2.75 16.66 52.47
C THR A 882 1.97 15.79 53.44
N THR A 883 0.66 15.99 53.53
CA THR A 883 -0.23 15.31 54.47
C THR A 883 -0.59 13.92 53.98
N ALA A 884 -0.99 13.77 52.71
CA ALA A 884 -1.21 12.46 52.11
C ALA A 884 0.10 11.67 51.97
N TYR A 885 1.25 12.29 51.68
CA TYR A 885 2.53 11.56 51.67
C TYR A 885 2.84 10.96 53.04
N LEU A 886 2.65 11.70 54.13
CA LEU A 886 2.86 11.17 55.48
C LEU A 886 1.80 10.12 55.88
N ALA A 887 0.55 10.25 55.41
CA ALA A 887 -0.50 9.26 55.63
C ALA A 887 -0.27 7.95 54.85
N ALA A 888 0.23 8.04 53.62
CA ALA A 888 0.59 6.91 52.76
C ALA A 888 1.89 6.22 53.20
N ASN A 889 2.76 6.92 53.96
CA ASN A 889 4.06 6.44 54.40
C ASN A 889 4.21 6.52 55.95
N PRO A 890 3.53 5.65 56.71
CA PRO A 890 3.54 5.69 58.18
C PRO A 890 4.92 5.47 58.81
N ASP A 891 5.85 4.85 58.08
CA ASP A 891 7.25 4.68 58.47
C ASP A 891 8.00 6.03 58.49
N VAL A 892 7.82 6.86 57.46
CA VAL A 892 8.38 8.21 57.37
C VAL A 892 7.78 9.11 58.45
N ALA A 893 6.46 9.02 58.64
CA ALA A 893 5.76 9.76 59.68
C ALA A 893 6.20 9.36 61.10
N ALA A 894 6.36 8.06 61.38
CA ALA A 894 6.85 7.57 62.67
C ALA A 894 8.33 7.93 62.92
N ALA A 895 9.15 8.02 61.87
CA ALA A 895 10.53 8.46 61.96
C ALA A 895 10.67 9.99 62.15
N GLY A 896 9.61 10.77 61.90
CA GLY A 896 9.63 12.23 62.04
C GLY A 896 10.52 12.95 61.04
N VAL A 897 10.75 12.34 59.87
CA VAL A 897 11.58 12.88 58.78
C VAL A 897 10.74 13.82 57.91
N ASN A 898 11.36 14.88 57.36
CA ASN A 898 10.68 15.76 56.41
C ASN A 898 10.26 14.96 55.16
N PRO A 899 8.99 15.01 54.73
CA PRO A 899 8.47 14.13 53.69
C PRO A 899 9.06 14.43 52.30
N LEU A 900 9.25 15.70 51.92
CA LEU A 900 9.89 16.06 50.65
C LEU A 900 11.37 15.61 50.62
N GLN A 901 12.12 15.87 51.69
CA GLN A 901 13.51 15.43 51.79
C GLN A 901 13.62 13.90 51.71
N HIS A 902 12.74 13.16 52.38
CA HIS A 902 12.66 11.70 52.26
C HIS A 902 12.33 11.26 50.83
N PHE A 903 11.35 11.91 50.20
CA PHE A 903 10.92 11.58 48.85
C PHE A 903 12.04 11.76 47.82
N LEU A 904 12.75 12.89 47.87
CA LEU A 904 13.88 13.17 46.98
C LEU A 904 15.04 12.17 47.18
N THR A 905 15.44 11.86 48.43
CA THR A 905 16.63 11.01 48.67
C THR A 905 16.37 9.50 48.73
N ALA A 906 15.11 9.07 48.80
CA ALA A 906 14.77 7.65 48.94
C ALA A 906 13.42 7.30 48.30
N GLY A 907 12.36 8.05 48.61
CA GLY A 907 10.99 7.68 48.24
C GLY A 907 10.75 7.51 46.75
N LEU A 908 11.39 8.33 45.90
CA LEU A 908 11.39 8.18 44.44
C LEU A 908 12.00 6.85 44.00
N PHE A 909 13.20 6.51 44.48
CA PHE A 909 13.90 5.26 44.18
C PHE A 909 13.20 4.02 44.74
N GLU A 910 12.40 4.19 45.81
CA GLU A 910 11.54 3.16 46.40
C GLU A 910 10.17 3.01 45.70
N GLY A 911 9.90 3.77 44.64
CA GLY A 911 8.66 3.69 43.88
C GLY A 911 7.45 4.40 44.52
N ARG A 912 7.65 5.16 45.60
CA ARG A 912 6.58 5.88 46.31
C ARG A 912 6.05 7.03 45.45
N SER A 913 4.78 7.39 45.61
CA SER A 913 4.17 8.55 44.94
C SER A 913 4.21 9.80 45.83
N ALA A 914 4.40 10.97 45.21
CA ALA A 914 4.30 12.30 45.81
C ALA A 914 2.88 12.69 46.30
N GLN A 915 1.87 11.88 45.99
CA GLN A 915 0.45 12.13 46.28
C GLN A 915 -0.12 13.43 45.68
N ALA A 916 0.53 13.98 44.65
CA ALA A 916 0.09 15.19 43.94
C ALA A 916 -1.38 15.11 43.48
N ASP A 917 -2.21 16.05 43.95
CA ASP A 917 -3.60 16.21 43.54
C ASP A 917 -3.84 17.46 42.67
N GLY A 918 -2.86 18.36 42.60
CA GLY A 918 -2.92 19.64 41.88
C GLY A 918 -3.33 20.85 42.72
N ALA A 919 -3.56 20.69 44.03
CA ALA A 919 -4.00 21.74 44.95
C ALA A 919 -2.86 22.28 45.85
N TRP A 920 -3.21 23.06 46.87
CA TRP A 920 -2.30 23.58 47.91
C TRP A 920 -2.98 23.49 49.29
N GLY A 921 -2.55 22.56 50.15
CA GLY A 921 -3.01 22.40 51.54
C GLY A 921 -4.47 21.99 51.74
#